data_AF-A0A9Q1I4N7-F1
#
_entry.id   AF-A0A9Q1I4N7-F1
#
_cell.length_a   1.000
_cell.length_b   1.000
_cell.length_c   1.000
_cell.angle_alpha   90.00
_cell.angle_beta   90.00
_cell.angle_gamma   90.00
#
_symmetry.space_group_name_H-M   'P 1'
#
loop_
_entity.id
_entity.type
_entity.pdbx_description
1 polymer ?
#
loop_
_entity_poly.entity_id
_entity_poly.type
_entity_poly.pdbx_seq_one_letter_code
_entity_poly.pdbx_strand_id
1 'polypeptide(L)'
;MASSMLCRDKKSTAAHLKADLNRADNSSGVRQLQDLLDSVLNPEKPAGDTEAIDWCKYLLAGGQGFEEFCETVRSYDNATLCGLVWTANFVAYRCRTCGISPCMSLCAECFNNGDHTGHDFNMFRSQAGGACDCGDGNVMRESGFCRQHQLKTGENVPSIPQDLLLMSEFVLPRFIICIIQYLRDGYTEPDSSTERDLQKVLQLLVPQISFLEELTKMGGAMRTVLTKVLINQQTFTDLSMGQEENMYAKKNYDKYLSALRSSGLVSAEEKTEAIELAAAGTGAGLLLGSTAAANPDESAKEEEPDEGRNVGKRKRVKLSSSTKDPSIMDTLKHKCLLEELLFWTIKYEFPQKMVTFLLNMLPDQNYKIAFTKTFVQHYAFIMKTLMKSHESDTMSNRIVHISVQLFSNEELARHMTEECQLLNIMVTVLLYMMESCLIRSELQDEENSCHVVVNCGEALLKNNTYWPLVSDFINILSHQSVAKRFLEDHSLLMLWMSFVSFFQGMNLNKKELNEHVEFESQTYYAAFAAELEACAQPMWGLITHCKVKETQEYTKMVVRYCLEALQLWFGAIGFVDEPTPNHVTFHLPLHRYYAMFLSKAVKCQGLDLDSLLPDQEMLMKIMVHPLQIQASLSEIHSNMWVRNGLQIKGQAMTYVQSHFCNSMIDPDIFLLQVCASRLDPDYFISSVFERFKVVDLLTMASQHQNAVLDSEQERPMLEGALTFLVILSSLRLNTGMTDDEILRAEMVSQLCMNDRTHSSLQDLISFAGFLLA
;
A
#
# COMPACT_ATOMS: atom_id res chain seq x y z
N MET A 1 -21.53 46.70 -11.54
CA MET A 1 -22.72 46.07 -12.15
C MET A 1 -23.20 44.84 -11.39
N ALA A 2 -22.31 44.02 -10.81
CA ALA A 2 -22.67 42.87 -9.95
C ALA A 2 -23.72 43.19 -8.86
N SER A 3 -23.60 44.33 -8.16
CA SER A 3 -24.58 44.77 -7.15
C SER A 3 -26.00 44.98 -7.70
N SER A 4 -26.14 45.33 -8.99
CA SER A 4 -27.45 45.44 -9.66
C SER A 4 -28.02 44.08 -10.06
N MET A 5 -27.18 43.07 -10.28
CA MET A 5 -27.61 41.70 -10.63
C MET A 5 -27.98 40.90 -9.38
N LEU A 6 -27.26 41.08 -8.27
CA LEU A 6 -27.58 40.49 -6.97
C LEU A 6 -28.93 40.96 -6.41
N CYS A 7 -29.41 42.14 -6.82
CA CYS A 7 -30.69 42.71 -6.42
C CYS A 7 -31.87 42.27 -7.32
N ARG A 8 -31.59 41.56 -8.42
CA ARG A 8 -32.60 41.01 -9.34
C ARG A 8 -32.92 39.56 -8.99
N ASP A 9 -34.08 39.10 -9.45
CA ASP A 9 -34.49 37.69 -9.32
C ASP A 9 -33.45 36.76 -9.95
N LYS A 10 -32.98 35.74 -9.20
CA LYS A 10 -31.88 34.83 -9.58
C LYS A 10 -32.18 34.10 -10.89
N LYS A 11 -33.44 33.64 -11.03
CA LYS A 11 -33.92 32.89 -12.19
C LYS A 11 -33.88 33.76 -13.46
N SER A 12 -34.39 34.98 -13.38
CA SER A 12 -34.37 35.92 -14.50
C SER A 12 -32.94 36.30 -14.94
N THR A 13 -32.04 36.46 -13.96
CA THR A 13 -30.64 36.80 -14.20
C THR A 13 -29.90 35.66 -14.91
N ALA A 14 -30.09 34.42 -14.44
CA ALA A 14 -29.49 33.24 -15.06
C ALA A 14 -29.99 33.02 -16.51
N ALA A 15 -31.29 33.18 -16.76
CA ALA A 15 -31.85 33.09 -18.12
C ALA A 15 -31.25 34.15 -19.06
N HIS A 16 -31.08 35.39 -18.57
CA HIS A 16 -30.50 36.47 -19.34
C HIS A 16 -29.03 36.20 -19.69
N LEU A 17 -28.23 35.76 -18.72
CA LEU A 17 -26.82 35.42 -18.93
C LEU A 17 -26.65 34.24 -19.89
N LYS A 18 -27.47 33.19 -19.76
CA LYS A 18 -27.47 32.06 -20.71
C LYS A 18 -27.79 32.54 -22.14
N ALA A 19 -28.75 33.43 -22.31
CA ALA A 19 -29.11 33.97 -23.61
C ALA A 19 -27.97 34.83 -24.22
N ASP A 20 -27.30 35.63 -23.41
CA ASP A 20 -26.17 36.46 -23.85
C ASP A 20 -24.94 35.62 -24.21
N LEU A 21 -24.68 34.51 -23.49
CA LEU A 21 -23.59 33.58 -23.78
C LEU A 21 -23.79 32.77 -25.06
N ASN A 22 -25.04 32.53 -25.46
CA ASN A 22 -25.38 31.84 -26.71
C ASN A 22 -25.26 32.75 -27.96
N ARG A 23 -24.94 34.04 -27.81
CA ARG A 23 -24.74 34.95 -28.95
C ARG A 23 -23.38 34.72 -29.62
N ALA A 24 -23.30 35.05 -30.91
CA ALA A 24 -22.06 34.95 -31.68
C ALA A 24 -20.91 35.82 -31.12
N ASP A 25 -21.24 36.99 -30.56
CA ASP A 25 -20.35 37.76 -29.69
C ASP A 25 -20.83 37.62 -28.24
N ASN A 26 -20.18 36.73 -27.49
CA ASN A 26 -20.51 36.43 -26.11
C ASN A 26 -19.60 37.16 -25.09
N SER A 27 -18.70 38.03 -25.55
CA SER A 27 -17.68 38.69 -24.71
C SER A 27 -18.29 39.47 -23.53
N SER A 28 -19.38 40.19 -23.78
CA SER A 28 -20.14 40.91 -22.76
C SER A 28 -20.79 39.96 -21.74
N GLY A 29 -21.40 38.87 -22.22
CA GLY A 29 -22.04 37.86 -21.37
C GLY A 29 -21.03 37.14 -20.47
N VAL A 30 -19.85 36.79 -21.01
CA VAL A 30 -18.75 36.19 -20.25
C VAL A 30 -18.28 37.13 -19.14
N ARG A 31 -18.05 38.42 -19.45
CA ARG A 31 -17.65 39.41 -18.44
C ARG A 31 -18.70 39.58 -17.34
N GLN A 32 -19.97 39.70 -17.71
CA GLN A 32 -21.06 39.83 -16.73
C GLN A 32 -21.19 38.61 -15.83
N LEU A 33 -21.03 37.40 -16.39
CA LEU A 33 -21.03 36.17 -15.61
C LEU A 33 -19.81 36.10 -14.68
N GLN A 34 -18.62 36.48 -15.15
CA GLN A 34 -17.40 36.54 -14.33
C GLN A 34 -17.57 37.51 -13.15
N ASP A 35 -18.04 38.74 -13.39
CA ASP A 35 -18.31 39.73 -12.34
C ASP A 35 -19.30 39.22 -11.29
N LEU A 36 -20.35 38.49 -11.74
CA LEU A 36 -21.33 37.90 -10.83
C LEU A 36 -20.69 36.77 -10.00
N LEU A 37 -19.92 35.88 -10.64
CA LEU A 37 -19.25 34.77 -9.97
C LEU A 37 -18.19 35.26 -8.98
N ASP A 38 -17.46 36.35 -9.27
CA ASP A 38 -16.53 36.99 -8.32
C ASP A 38 -17.24 37.45 -7.04
N SER A 39 -18.51 37.87 -7.14
CA SER A 39 -19.28 38.34 -5.99
C SER A 39 -20.01 37.23 -5.23
N VAL A 40 -20.53 36.24 -5.96
CA VAL A 40 -21.24 35.07 -5.41
C VAL A 40 -20.26 34.10 -4.76
N LEU A 41 -19.17 33.76 -5.47
CA LEU A 41 -18.14 32.83 -5.03
C LEU A 41 -16.92 33.57 -4.49
N ASN A 42 -17.17 34.58 -3.64
CA ASN A 42 -16.10 35.31 -2.98
C ASN A 42 -15.53 34.42 -1.85
N PRO A 43 -14.25 33.99 -1.94
CA PRO A 43 -13.62 33.13 -0.94
C PRO A 43 -13.39 33.82 0.41
N GLU A 44 -13.53 35.15 0.50
CA GLU A 44 -13.49 35.89 1.77
C GLU A 44 -14.79 35.77 2.58
N LYS A 45 -15.88 35.26 1.98
CA LYS A 45 -17.12 34.95 2.70
C LYS A 45 -17.00 33.59 3.42
N PRO A 46 -17.84 33.29 4.43
CA PRO A 46 -17.81 31.99 5.07
C PRO A 46 -18.23 30.87 4.11
N ALA A 47 -17.50 29.75 4.10
CA ALA A 47 -17.82 28.58 3.29
C ALA A 47 -19.23 28.03 3.56
N GLY A 48 -19.82 28.22 4.75
CA GLY A 48 -21.18 27.71 5.06
C GLY A 48 -22.34 28.45 4.37
N ASP A 49 -22.08 29.41 3.50
CA ASP A 49 -23.13 30.21 2.84
C ASP A 49 -23.93 29.39 1.81
N THR A 50 -25.16 29.02 2.17
CA THR A 50 -26.10 28.33 1.28
C THR A 50 -26.55 29.20 0.11
N GLU A 51 -26.45 30.53 0.22
CA GLU A 51 -26.88 31.45 -0.83
C GLU A 51 -26.01 31.32 -2.10
N ALA A 52 -24.71 31.06 -1.93
CA ALA A 52 -23.78 30.82 -3.03
C ALA A 52 -24.11 29.54 -3.80
N ILE A 53 -24.48 28.46 -3.09
CA ILE A 53 -24.92 27.20 -3.70
C ILE A 53 -26.24 27.42 -4.47
N ASP A 54 -27.19 28.15 -3.89
CA ASP A 54 -28.44 28.46 -4.56
C ASP A 54 -28.22 29.26 -5.85
N TRP A 55 -27.35 30.27 -5.83
CA TRP A 55 -26.96 31.00 -7.05
C TRP A 55 -26.36 30.07 -8.10
N CYS A 56 -25.47 29.16 -7.70
CA CYS A 56 -24.90 28.17 -8.62
C CYS A 56 -26.00 27.30 -9.23
N LYS A 57 -26.95 26.78 -8.44
CA LYS A 57 -28.08 25.98 -8.94
C LYS A 57 -28.87 26.71 -10.03
N TYR A 58 -29.23 27.98 -9.81
CA TYR A 58 -29.94 28.78 -10.82
C TYR A 58 -29.11 29.05 -12.08
N LEU A 59 -27.81 29.35 -11.91
CA LEU A 59 -26.91 29.60 -13.04
C LEU A 59 -26.71 28.34 -13.88
N LEU A 60 -26.46 27.19 -13.25
CA LEU A 60 -26.34 25.90 -13.95
C LEU A 60 -27.61 25.57 -14.74
N ALA A 61 -28.78 25.75 -14.14
CA ALA A 61 -30.07 25.50 -14.79
C ALA A 61 -30.43 26.54 -15.87
N GLY A 62 -29.62 27.59 -16.05
CA GLY A 62 -29.86 28.61 -17.08
C GLY A 62 -31.21 29.33 -16.95
N GLY A 63 -31.73 29.47 -15.72
CA GLY A 63 -33.03 30.08 -15.43
C GLY A 63 -34.24 29.13 -15.45
N GLN A 64 -34.04 27.81 -15.56
CA GLN A 64 -35.07 26.81 -15.24
C GLN A 64 -34.99 26.37 -13.77
N GLY A 65 -35.92 25.52 -13.31
CA GLY A 65 -35.80 24.89 -11.99
C GLY A 65 -34.61 23.93 -11.96
N PHE A 66 -33.89 23.86 -10.83
CA PHE A 66 -32.70 23.00 -10.75
C PHE A 66 -33.05 21.52 -10.86
N GLU A 67 -34.14 21.08 -10.25
CA GLU A 67 -34.64 19.70 -10.35
C GLU A 67 -35.04 19.34 -11.79
N GLU A 68 -35.71 20.25 -12.50
CA GLU A 68 -36.08 20.10 -13.91
C GLU A 68 -34.83 20.00 -14.80
N PHE A 69 -33.81 20.81 -14.52
CA PHE A 69 -32.50 20.71 -15.17
C PHE A 69 -31.83 19.36 -14.90
N CYS A 70 -31.82 18.88 -13.64
CA CYS A 70 -31.29 17.56 -13.28
C CYS A 70 -31.96 16.43 -14.09
N GLU A 71 -33.29 16.43 -14.15
CA GLU A 71 -34.08 15.44 -14.91
C GLU A 71 -33.79 15.51 -16.40
N THR A 72 -33.70 16.73 -16.94
CA THR A 72 -33.35 16.96 -18.35
C THR A 72 -31.98 16.38 -18.67
N VAL A 73 -30.94 16.67 -17.88
CA VAL A 73 -29.59 16.15 -18.11
C VAL A 73 -29.55 14.63 -17.98
N ARG A 74 -30.21 14.05 -16.97
CA ARG A 74 -30.30 12.58 -16.78
C ARG A 74 -31.00 11.88 -17.95
N SER A 75 -31.93 12.54 -18.64
CA SER A 75 -32.59 11.95 -19.81
C SER A 75 -31.65 11.68 -20.98
N TYR A 76 -30.47 12.32 -20.99
CA TYR A 76 -29.39 12.07 -21.95
C TYR A 76 -28.33 11.11 -21.41
N ASP A 77 -28.49 10.58 -20.19
CA ASP A 77 -27.55 9.62 -19.63
C ASP A 77 -27.70 8.27 -20.32
N ASN A 78 -26.66 7.87 -21.04
CA ASN A 78 -26.56 6.59 -21.74
C ASN A 78 -25.51 5.69 -21.10
N ALA A 79 -25.25 5.87 -19.80
CA ALA A 79 -24.21 5.17 -19.07
C ALA A 79 -24.33 3.64 -19.26
N THR A 80 -23.28 3.04 -19.81
CA THR A 80 -23.13 1.59 -19.94
C THR A 80 -22.55 0.95 -18.68
N LEU A 81 -22.24 1.76 -17.67
CA LEU A 81 -21.62 1.40 -16.41
C LEU A 81 -22.48 1.93 -15.26
N CYS A 82 -22.75 1.11 -14.24
CA CYS A 82 -23.49 1.57 -13.07
C CYS A 82 -22.67 2.57 -12.25
N GLY A 83 -21.48 2.15 -11.80
CA GLY A 83 -20.56 3.02 -11.07
C GLY A 83 -21.11 3.61 -9.76
N LEU A 84 -22.17 3.02 -9.19
CA LEU A 84 -22.71 3.45 -7.90
C LEU A 84 -21.65 3.23 -6.83
N VAL A 85 -21.16 4.30 -6.21
CA VAL A 85 -20.22 4.23 -5.08
C VAL A 85 -20.99 4.28 -3.77
N TRP A 86 -20.55 3.48 -2.79
CA TRP A 86 -21.11 3.43 -1.45
C TRP A 86 -20.03 3.45 -0.38
N THR A 87 -20.47 3.68 0.87
CA THR A 87 -19.64 3.74 2.07
C THR A 87 -19.72 2.45 2.88
N ALA A 88 -19.03 2.42 4.02
CA ALA A 88 -19.16 1.34 5.00
C ALA A 88 -20.63 1.04 5.36
N ASN A 89 -20.89 -0.21 5.70
CA ASN A 89 -22.17 -0.84 6.01
C ASN A 89 -23.17 -0.97 4.86
N PHE A 90 -22.82 -0.58 3.64
CA PHE A 90 -23.66 -0.81 2.47
C PHE A 90 -23.77 -2.30 2.14
N VAL A 91 -24.96 -2.76 1.75
CA VAL A 91 -25.21 -4.14 1.36
C VAL A 91 -24.89 -4.30 -0.12
N ALA A 92 -23.84 -5.08 -0.41
CA ALA A 92 -23.38 -5.39 -1.75
C ALA A 92 -23.40 -6.91 -2.00
N TYR A 93 -23.37 -7.27 -3.27
CA TYR A 93 -23.38 -8.66 -3.73
C TYR A 93 -22.09 -8.95 -4.47
N ARG A 94 -21.48 -10.11 -4.23
CA ARG A 94 -20.35 -10.61 -5.02
C ARG A 94 -20.75 -11.92 -5.66
N CYS A 95 -20.90 -11.90 -6.98
CA CYS A 95 -21.17 -13.10 -7.76
C CYS A 95 -19.85 -13.69 -8.25
N ARG A 96 -19.39 -14.79 -7.62
CA ARG A 96 -18.14 -15.46 -7.98
C ARG A 96 -18.20 -16.09 -9.37
N THR A 97 -19.40 -16.45 -9.82
CA THR A 97 -19.62 -16.97 -11.18
C THR A 97 -19.52 -15.89 -12.26
N CYS A 98 -19.90 -14.63 -11.98
CA CYS A 98 -19.81 -13.55 -12.98
C CYS A 98 -18.52 -12.73 -12.86
N GLY A 99 -17.89 -12.70 -11.68
CA GLY A 99 -16.66 -11.96 -11.43
C GLY A 99 -15.48 -12.52 -12.21
N ILE A 100 -14.67 -11.61 -12.74
CA ILE A 100 -13.31 -11.89 -13.23
C ILE A 100 -12.32 -11.63 -12.10
N SER A 101 -12.53 -10.55 -11.33
CA SER A 101 -11.74 -10.19 -10.15
C SER A 101 -12.46 -10.59 -8.85
N PRO A 102 -11.73 -11.06 -7.81
CA PRO A 102 -12.30 -11.38 -6.49
C PRO A 102 -12.81 -10.13 -5.74
N CYS A 103 -12.41 -8.93 -6.16
CA CYS A 103 -12.89 -7.66 -5.59
C CYS A 103 -14.23 -7.19 -6.19
N MET A 104 -14.72 -7.86 -7.24
CA MET A 104 -15.93 -7.45 -7.95
C MET A 104 -17.14 -7.38 -7.02
N SER A 105 -17.89 -6.28 -7.12
CA SER A 105 -19.05 -5.99 -6.28
C SER A 105 -20.20 -5.38 -7.07
N LEU A 106 -21.43 -5.79 -6.75
CA LEU A 106 -22.66 -5.29 -7.35
C LEU A 106 -23.55 -4.63 -6.30
N CYS A 107 -24.20 -3.54 -6.68
CA CYS A 107 -25.31 -3.00 -5.89
C CYS A 107 -26.53 -3.93 -5.96
N ALA A 108 -27.43 -3.80 -4.98
CA ALA A 108 -28.64 -4.63 -4.92
C ALA A 108 -29.50 -4.52 -6.18
N GLU A 109 -29.60 -3.33 -6.77
CA GLU A 109 -30.40 -3.10 -7.97
C GLU A 109 -29.80 -3.80 -9.19
N CYS A 110 -28.49 -3.67 -9.41
CA CYS A 110 -27.82 -4.34 -10.53
C CYS A 110 -27.84 -5.86 -10.37
N PHE A 111 -27.65 -6.39 -9.16
CA PHE A 111 -27.73 -7.82 -8.90
C PHE A 111 -29.14 -8.36 -9.17
N ASN A 112 -30.20 -7.67 -8.69
CA ASN A 112 -31.57 -8.13 -8.90
C ASN A 112 -32.06 -7.99 -10.35
N ASN A 113 -31.53 -6.99 -11.08
CA ASN A 113 -31.87 -6.74 -12.48
C ASN A 113 -30.96 -7.49 -13.48
N GLY A 114 -29.93 -8.18 -12.99
CA GLY A 114 -29.09 -9.11 -13.76
C GLY A 114 -29.60 -10.55 -13.68
N ASP A 115 -29.13 -11.41 -14.58
CA ASP A 115 -29.42 -12.84 -14.49
C ASP A 115 -28.33 -13.56 -13.69
N HIS A 116 -28.60 -13.79 -12.41
CA HIS A 116 -27.72 -14.51 -11.50
C HIS A 116 -28.32 -15.84 -11.03
N THR A 117 -29.29 -16.38 -11.77
CA THR A 117 -30.00 -17.61 -11.40
C THR A 117 -29.04 -18.81 -11.43
N GLY A 118 -28.88 -19.50 -10.31
CA GLY A 118 -28.00 -20.67 -10.21
C GLY A 118 -26.51 -20.36 -10.11
N HIS A 119 -26.13 -19.09 -9.94
CA HIS A 119 -24.74 -18.69 -9.74
C HIS A 119 -24.31 -18.82 -8.26
N ASP A 120 -23.01 -18.99 -8.02
CA ASP A 120 -22.41 -18.84 -6.69
C ASP A 120 -22.21 -17.35 -6.38
N PHE A 121 -22.83 -16.88 -5.31
CA PHE A 121 -22.70 -15.51 -4.85
C PHE A 121 -22.78 -15.42 -3.33
N ASN A 122 -22.26 -14.34 -2.79
CA ASN A 122 -22.50 -13.95 -1.41
C ASN A 122 -23.06 -12.52 -1.34
N MET A 123 -23.79 -12.26 -0.25
CA MET A 123 -24.19 -10.92 0.14
C MET A 123 -23.31 -10.52 1.32
N PHE A 124 -22.74 -9.33 1.27
CA PHE A 124 -21.86 -8.84 2.33
C PHE A 124 -22.15 -7.39 2.66
N ARG A 125 -21.80 -6.98 3.88
CA ARG A 125 -21.77 -5.57 4.27
C ARG A 125 -20.36 -5.06 4.03
N SER A 126 -20.23 -4.03 3.20
CA SER A 126 -18.93 -3.42 2.94
C SER A 126 -18.38 -2.78 4.22
N GLN A 127 -17.13 -3.02 4.58
CA GLN A 127 -16.50 -2.38 5.75
C GLN A 127 -15.84 -1.04 5.43
N ALA A 128 -15.35 -0.85 4.20
CA ALA A 128 -14.56 0.32 3.80
C ALA A 128 -15.19 1.16 2.66
N GLY A 129 -16.35 0.75 2.14
CA GLY A 129 -16.96 1.29 0.91
C GLY A 129 -16.79 0.37 -0.29
N GLY A 130 -17.34 0.76 -1.44
CA GLY A 130 -17.16 0.05 -2.71
C GLY A 130 -17.86 0.75 -3.86
N ALA A 131 -17.69 0.24 -5.08
CA ALA A 131 -18.42 0.69 -6.25
C ALA A 131 -19.09 -0.49 -6.98
N CYS A 132 -20.16 -0.21 -7.72
CA CYS A 132 -20.83 -1.21 -8.54
C CYS A 132 -20.08 -1.40 -9.86
N ASP A 133 -19.65 -2.64 -10.11
CA ASP A 133 -18.90 -3.05 -11.30
C ASP A 133 -19.79 -3.47 -12.49
N CYS A 134 -21.11 -3.25 -12.38
CA CYS A 134 -22.06 -3.65 -13.41
C CYS A 134 -21.82 -2.86 -14.70
N GLY A 135 -21.61 -3.58 -15.80
CA GLY A 135 -21.27 -3.01 -17.11
C GLY A 135 -19.77 -2.93 -17.40
N ASP A 136 -18.89 -3.23 -16.43
CA ASP A 136 -17.43 -3.21 -16.65
C ASP A 136 -16.93 -4.60 -17.08
N GLY A 137 -16.69 -4.74 -18.38
CA GLY A 137 -16.19 -5.96 -19.01
C GLY A 137 -14.80 -6.39 -18.58
N ASN A 138 -14.06 -5.53 -17.88
CA ASN A 138 -12.71 -5.84 -17.39
C ASN A 138 -12.74 -6.60 -16.06
N VAL A 139 -13.78 -6.42 -15.26
CA VAL A 139 -13.88 -7.00 -13.90
C VAL A 139 -15.03 -8.00 -13.75
N MET A 140 -15.95 -8.04 -14.72
CA MET A 140 -17.13 -8.90 -14.72
C MET A 140 -17.50 -9.36 -16.13
N ARG A 141 -17.97 -10.60 -16.28
CA ARG A 141 -18.45 -11.15 -17.56
C ARG A 141 -19.77 -10.47 -17.98
N GLU A 142 -19.92 -10.21 -19.28
CA GLU A 142 -21.12 -9.58 -19.87
C GLU A 142 -22.43 -10.30 -19.49
N SER A 143 -22.39 -11.62 -19.28
CA SER A 143 -23.56 -12.43 -18.90
C SER A 143 -24.19 -12.04 -17.57
N GLY A 144 -23.45 -11.37 -16.69
CA GLY A 144 -23.98 -10.90 -15.40
C GLY A 144 -24.30 -9.41 -15.37
N PHE A 145 -24.18 -8.68 -16.48
CA PHE A 145 -24.61 -7.28 -16.52
C PHE A 145 -26.13 -7.19 -16.37
N CYS A 146 -26.61 -6.16 -15.70
CA CYS A 146 -28.05 -5.92 -15.59
C CYS A 146 -28.60 -5.37 -16.91
N ARG A 147 -29.91 -5.49 -17.11
CA ARG A 147 -30.58 -5.07 -18.36
C ARG A 147 -30.31 -3.62 -18.77
N GLN A 148 -30.02 -2.73 -17.82
CA GLN A 148 -29.70 -1.32 -18.09
C GLN A 148 -28.26 -1.12 -18.58
N HIS A 149 -27.31 -1.94 -18.09
CA HIS A 149 -25.87 -1.80 -18.37
C HIS A 149 -25.35 -2.89 -19.32
N GLN A 150 -26.25 -3.56 -20.06
CA GLN A 150 -25.92 -4.51 -21.14
C GLN A 150 -25.74 -3.84 -22.52
N LEU A 151 -26.18 -2.59 -22.67
CA LEU A 151 -26.25 -1.92 -23.97
C LEU A 151 -24.86 -1.47 -24.44
N LYS A 152 -24.45 -1.92 -25.64
CA LYS A 152 -23.30 -1.35 -26.35
C LYS A 152 -23.70 0.01 -26.90
N THR A 153 -22.79 0.97 -26.79
CA THR A 153 -22.94 2.35 -27.27
C THR A 153 -23.39 2.38 -28.73
N GLY A 154 -24.52 3.04 -29.04
CA GLY A 154 -24.82 3.47 -30.42
C GLY A 154 -26.26 3.43 -30.90
N GLU A 155 -27.19 2.70 -30.28
CA GLU A 155 -28.57 2.65 -30.77
C GLU A 155 -29.47 3.68 -30.04
N ASN A 156 -29.87 4.74 -30.76
CA ASN A 156 -30.84 5.78 -30.35
C ASN A 156 -30.45 6.71 -29.17
N VAL A 157 -29.19 7.17 -29.09
CA VAL A 157 -28.82 8.19 -28.10
C VAL A 157 -29.09 9.60 -28.68
N PRO A 158 -29.99 10.41 -28.09
CA PRO A 158 -30.18 11.79 -28.51
C PRO A 158 -28.91 12.61 -28.18
N SER A 159 -28.45 13.42 -29.13
CA SER A 159 -27.31 14.32 -28.91
C SER A 159 -27.67 15.40 -27.89
N ILE A 160 -26.82 15.59 -26.88
CA ILE A 160 -27.02 16.63 -25.86
C ILE A 160 -27.01 18.02 -26.53
N PRO A 161 -28.02 18.87 -26.28
CA PRO A 161 -28.02 20.24 -26.78
C PRO A 161 -26.81 21.03 -26.27
N GLN A 162 -26.11 21.72 -27.17
CA GLN A 162 -24.87 22.41 -26.85
C GLN A 162 -25.05 23.53 -25.80
N ASP A 163 -26.24 24.11 -25.71
CA ASP A 163 -26.58 25.16 -24.75
C ASP A 163 -27.01 24.62 -23.36
N LEU A 164 -27.30 23.32 -23.24
CA LEU A 164 -27.79 22.73 -21.99
C LEU A 164 -26.73 22.81 -20.89
N LEU A 165 -25.49 22.46 -21.22
CA LEU A 165 -24.37 22.40 -20.28
C LEU A 165 -23.44 23.62 -20.35
N LEU A 166 -23.72 24.58 -21.24
CA LEU A 166 -22.90 25.77 -21.46
C LEU A 166 -22.63 26.53 -20.15
N MET A 167 -23.68 26.77 -19.34
CA MET A 167 -23.53 27.47 -18.07
C MET A 167 -22.66 26.68 -17.08
N SER A 168 -22.77 25.35 -17.08
CA SER A 168 -21.97 24.47 -16.22
C SER A 168 -20.47 24.58 -16.54
N GLU A 169 -20.10 24.69 -17.82
CA GLU A 169 -18.70 24.86 -18.24
C GLU A 169 -18.05 26.16 -17.72
N PHE A 170 -18.83 27.22 -17.47
CA PHE A 170 -18.31 28.48 -16.92
C PHE A 170 -18.40 28.56 -15.38
N VAL A 171 -19.47 28.03 -14.78
CA VAL A 171 -19.71 28.16 -13.33
C VAL A 171 -18.85 27.18 -12.53
N LEU A 172 -18.71 25.93 -12.99
CA LEU A 172 -18.03 24.87 -12.25
C LEU A 172 -16.54 25.11 -12.00
N PRO A 173 -15.74 25.66 -12.96
CA PRO A 173 -14.36 26.06 -12.69
C PRO A 173 -14.22 26.98 -11.47
N ARG A 174 -15.07 28.02 -11.43
CA ARG A 174 -15.08 29.02 -10.36
C ARG A 174 -15.55 28.43 -9.03
N PHE A 175 -16.50 27.50 -9.08
CA PHE A 175 -16.99 26.81 -7.89
C PHE A 175 -15.94 25.88 -7.28
N ILE A 176 -15.26 25.08 -8.11
CA ILE A 176 -14.24 24.13 -7.65
C ILE A 176 -13.01 24.86 -7.09
N ILE A 177 -12.52 25.91 -7.76
CA ILE A 177 -11.40 26.69 -7.22
C ILE A 177 -11.78 27.37 -5.89
N CYS A 178 -13.04 27.79 -5.70
CA CYS A 178 -13.50 28.34 -4.42
C CYS A 178 -13.38 27.31 -3.29
N ILE A 179 -13.75 26.05 -3.53
CA ILE A 179 -13.54 24.95 -2.57
C ILE A 179 -12.04 24.78 -2.26
N ILE A 180 -11.19 24.76 -3.29
CA ILE A 180 -9.73 24.65 -3.12
C ILE A 180 -9.18 25.85 -2.32
N GLN A 181 -9.65 27.06 -2.57
CA GLN A 181 -9.24 28.26 -1.83
C GLN A 181 -9.58 28.14 -0.35
N TYR A 182 -10.76 27.61 0.02
CA TYR A 182 -11.09 27.34 1.42
C TYR A 182 -10.20 26.25 2.04
N LEU A 183 -9.86 25.19 1.29
CA LEU A 183 -8.92 24.16 1.76
C LEU A 183 -7.52 24.75 1.99
N ARG A 184 -7.02 25.55 1.06
CA ARG A 184 -5.75 26.28 1.19
C ARG A 184 -5.74 27.17 2.43
N ASP A 185 -6.83 27.89 2.66
CA ASP A 185 -6.88 28.87 3.74
C ASP A 185 -7.05 28.25 5.12
N GLY A 186 -7.85 27.19 5.19
CA GLY A 186 -8.13 26.46 6.41
C GLY A 186 -7.05 25.46 6.80
N TYR A 187 -6.05 25.23 5.96
CA TYR A 187 -4.98 24.30 6.27
C TYR A 187 -3.88 24.95 7.11
N THR A 188 -3.53 24.27 8.20
CA THR A 188 -2.34 24.50 9.02
C THR A 188 -1.69 23.15 9.28
N GLU A 189 -0.35 23.10 9.33
CA GLU A 189 0.34 21.84 9.67
C GLU A 189 -0.14 21.34 11.05
N PRO A 190 -0.52 20.06 11.16
CA PRO A 190 -1.16 19.56 12.36
C PRO A 190 -0.18 19.39 13.54
N ASP A 191 -0.43 20.15 14.61
CA ASP A 191 -0.07 19.85 16.01
C ASP A 191 -1.34 19.42 16.79
N SER A 192 -1.20 18.78 17.95
CA SER A 192 -2.32 18.17 18.72
C SER A 192 -3.52 19.07 19.04
N SER A 193 -3.37 20.40 19.02
CA SER A 193 -4.46 21.38 19.18
C SER A 193 -5.20 21.70 17.87
N THR A 194 -4.54 21.54 16.73
CA THR A 194 -4.96 22.01 15.40
C THR A 194 -5.72 20.98 14.56
N GLU A 195 -5.70 19.68 14.90
CA GLU A 195 -6.55 18.66 14.27
C GLU A 195 -8.04 19.00 14.37
N ARG A 196 -8.44 19.58 15.51
CA ARG A 196 -9.81 20.09 15.73
C ARG A 196 -10.17 21.24 14.80
N ASP A 197 -9.20 22.00 14.30
CA ASP A 197 -9.44 23.10 13.37
C ASP A 197 -9.52 22.62 11.92
N LEU A 198 -8.73 21.62 11.52
CA LEU A 198 -8.85 20.98 10.20
C LEU A 198 -10.24 20.35 10.00
N GLN A 199 -10.75 19.65 11.01
CA GLN A 199 -12.07 19.03 10.94
C GLN A 199 -13.21 20.05 10.82
N LYS A 200 -13.07 21.25 11.41
CA LYS A 200 -14.05 22.33 11.26
C LYS A 200 -14.11 22.84 9.81
N VAL A 201 -12.97 22.98 9.16
CA VAL A 201 -12.91 23.41 7.74
C VAL A 201 -13.64 22.40 6.86
N LEU A 202 -13.40 21.10 7.07
CA LEU A 202 -14.09 20.04 6.34
C LEU A 202 -15.60 20.07 6.59
N GLN A 203 -16.05 20.28 7.84
CA GLN A 203 -17.46 20.42 8.17
C GLN A 203 -18.14 21.58 7.45
N LEU A 204 -17.46 22.73 7.34
CA LEU A 204 -17.97 23.90 6.62
C LEU A 204 -18.09 23.66 5.11
N LEU A 205 -17.24 22.80 4.54
CA LEU A 205 -17.24 22.45 3.11
C LEU A 205 -18.18 21.30 2.74
N VAL A 206 -18.79 20.62 3.70
CA VAL A 206 -19.72 19.50 3.43
C VAL A 206 -20.84 19.87 2.45
N PRO A 207 -21.51 21.05 2.55
CA PRO A 207 -22.55 21.44 1.60
C PRO A 207 -22.04 21.56 0.16
N GLN A 208 -20.86 22.15 -0.04
CA GLN A 208 -20.24 22.35 -1.36
C GLN A 208 -19.84 21.03 -1.99
N ILE A 209 -19.19 20.14 -1.20
CA ILE A 209 -18.78 18.83 -1.70
C ILE A 209 -20.02 17.97 -1.99
N SER A 210 -21.07 18.06 -1.16
CA SER A 210 -22.32 17.34 -1.40
C SER A 210 -23.05 17.87 -2.65
N PHE A 211 -22.91 19.17 -2.98
CA PHE A 211 -23.40 19.70 -4.24
C PHE A 211 -22.63 19.11 -5.44
N LEU A 212 -21.30 18.97 -5.36
CA LEU A 212 -20.55 18.26 -6.41
C LEU A 212 -20.99 16.80 -6.54
N GLU A 213 -21.24 16.10 -5.43
CA GLU A 213 -21.82 14.74 -5.45
C GLU A 213 -23.23 14.70 -6.07
N GLU A 214 -24.04 15.75 -5.93
CA GLU A 214 -25.35 15.86 -6.58
C GLU A 214 -25.23 15.98 -8.11
N LEU A 215 -24.21 16.72 -8.57
CA LEU A 215 -23.92 16.87 -10.00
C LEU A 215 -23.43 15.56 -10.64
N THR A 216 -22.62 14.76 -9.95
CA THR A 216 -22.18 13.46 -10.50
C THR A 216 -23.33 12.48 -10.72
N LYS A 217 -24.41 12.60 -9.92
CA LYS A 217 -25.66 11.82 -10.07
C LYS A 217 -26.53 12.24 -11.26
N MET A 218 -26.13 13.23 -12.04
CA MET A 218 -26.82 13.61 -13.28
C MET A 218 -26.41 12.74 -14.48
N GLY A 219 -25.42 11.86 -14.34
CA GLY A 219 -25.02 10.93 -15.41
C GLY A 219 -23.75 11.34 -16.17
N GLY A 220 -23.46 10.62 -17.25
CA GLY A 220 -22.23 10.78 -18.05
C GLY A 220 -22.03 12.19 -18.61
N ALA A 221 -23.11 12.86 -18.99
CA ALA A 221 -23.09 14.22 -19.54
C ALA A 221 -22.46 15.25 -18.57
N MET A 222 -22.95 15.29 -17.33
CA MET A 222 -22.42 16.21 -16.30
C MET A 222 -21.02 15.77 -15.82
N ARG A 223 -20.78 14.46 -15.69
CA ARG A 223 -19.43 13.96 -15.38
C ARG A 223 -18.42 14.39 -16.43
N THR A 224 -18.75 14.34 -17.72
CA THR A 224 -17.86 14.83 -18.80
C THR A 224 -17.49 16.30 -18.61
N VAL A 225 -18.45 17.15 -18.23
CA VAL A 225 -18.19 18.58 -17.95
C VAL A 225 -17.25 18.73 -16.76
N LEU A 226 -17.56 18.05 -15.64
CA LEU A 226 -16.70 18.07 -14.45
C LEU A 226 -15.29 17.57 -14.76
N THR A 227 -15.15 16.50 -15.56
CA THR A 227 -13.86 15.98 -16.03
C THR A 227 -13.10 17.07 -16.78
N LYS A 228 -13.70 17.68 -17.80
CA LYS A 228 -13.07 18.76 -18.58
C LYS A 228 -12.58 19.87 -17.67
N VAL A 229 -13.39 20.29 -16.69
CA VAL A 229 -13.00 21.34 -15.74
C VAL A 229 -11.82 20.90 -14.87
N LEU A 230 -11.89 19.71 -14.29
CA LEU A 230 -10.89 19.21 -13.34
C LEU A 230 -9.51 18.98 -13.98
N ILE A 231 -9.46 18.59 -15.26
CA ILE A 231 -8.21 18.28 -15.96
C ILE A 231 -7.69 19.42 -16.84
N ASN A 232 -8.40 20.56 -16.92
CA ASN A 232 -8.01 21.68 -17.78
C ASN A 232 -6.85 22.49 -17.16
N GLN A 233 -5.71 22.47 -17.87
CA GLN A 233 -4.50 23.15 -17.42
C GLN A 233 -4.57 24.67 -17.53
N GLN A 234 -5.22 25.19 -18.57
CA GLN A 234 -5.39 26.63 -18.76
C GLN A 234 -6.29 27.21 -17.66
N THR A 235 -7.41 26.54 -17.38
CA THR A 235 -8.32 26.93 -16.29
C THR A 235 -7.62 26.94 -14.94
N PHE A 236 -6.78 25.95 -14.66
CA PHE A 236 -5.96 25.94 -13.43
C PHE A 236 -4.97 27.11 -13.40
N THR A 237 -4.26 27.35 -14.49
CA THR A 237 -3.31 28.47 -14.62
C THR A 237 -4.00 29.81 -14.36
N ASP A 238 -5.16 30.04 -15.00
CA ASP A 238 -5.91 31.30 -14.95
C ASP A 238 -6.55 31.57 -13.57
N LEU A 239 -6.97 30.51 -12.86
CA LEU A 239 -7.71 30.63 -11.60
C LEU A 239 -6.84 30.42 -10.35
N SER A 240 -5.78 29.61 -10.42
CA SER A 240 -4.90 29.33 -9.27
C SER A 240 -3.81 30.38 -9.11
N MET A 241 -3.18 30.83 -10.20
CA MET A 241 -2.22 31.94 -10.18
C MET A 241 -3.01 33.23 -10.38
N GLY A 242 -3.45 33.83 -9.27
CA GLY A 242 -4.26 35.05 -9.31
C GLY A 242 -3.66 36.10 -10.25
N GLN A 243 -4.53 36.90 -10.90
CA GLN A 243 -4.08 38.11 -11.60
C GLN A 243 -3.28 38.98 -10.61
N GLU A 244 -2.19 39.61 -11.08
CA GLU A 244 -1.20 40.32 -10.23
C GLU A 244 -1.81 41.33 -9.24
N GLU A 245 -3.03 41.81 -9.51
CA GLU A 245 -3.75 42.81 -8.71
C GLU A 245 -4.54 42.23 -7.50
N ASN A 246 -4.84 40.92 -7.44
CA ASN A 246 -5.64 40.34 -6.34
C ASN A 246 -4.76 39.80 -5.18
N MET A 247 -4.62 40.63 -4.13
CA MET A 247 -3.83 40.29 -2.94
C MET A 247 -4.30 39.03 -2.18
N TYR A 248 -5.62 38.79 -2.11
CA TYR A 248 -6.16 37.60 -1.44
C TYR A 248 -5.76 36.33 -2.19
N ALA A 249 -5.95 36.32 -3.51
CA ALA A 249 -5.61 35.17 -4.36
C ALA A 249 -4.12 34.83 -4.28
N LYS A 250 -3.25 35.85 -4.23
CA LYS A 250 -1.80 35.66 -4.04
C LYS A 250 -1.48 35.02 -2.70
N LYS A 251 -2.00 35.56 -1.58
CA LYS A 251 -1.77 35.01 -0.24
C LYS A 251 -2.29 33.57 -0.12
N ASN A 252 -3.44 33.30 -0.72
CA ASN A 252 -4.05 31.98 -0.74
C ASN A 252 -3.20 30.97 -1.54
N TYR A 253 -2.65 31.37 -2.69
CA TYR A 253 -1.73 30.55 -3.46
C TYR A 253 -0.38 30.33 -2.76
N ASP A 254 0.13 31.35 -2.06
CA ASP A 254 1.35 31.22 -1.25
C ASP A 254 1.19 30.18 -0.12
N LYS A 255 -0.01 30.06 0.48
CA LYS A 255 -0.30 28.98 1.44
C LYS A 255 -0.21 27.60 0.80
N TYR A 256 -0.75 27.45 -0.41
CA TYR A 256 -0.60 26.21 -1.18
C TYR A 256 0.88 25.88 -1.42
N LEU A 257 1.67 26.84 -1.93
CA LEU A 257 3.10 26.64 -2.16
C LEU A 257 3.85 26.32 -0.87
N SER A 258 3.47 26.93 0.25
CA SER A 258 4.03 26.63 1.58
C SER A 258 3.74 25.18 2.00
N ALA A 259 2.50 24.72 1.88
CA ALA A 259 2.11 23.34 2.19
C ALA A 259 2.75 22.31 1.25
N LEU A 260 2.97 22.68 -0.01
CA LEU A 260 3.69 21.85 -0.97
C LEU A 260 5.18 21.74 -0.58
N ARG A 261 5.82 22.85 -0.19
CA ARG A 261 7.21 22.89 0.29
C ARG A 261 7.42 22.18 1.62
N SER A 262 6.50 22.31 2.59
CA SER A 262 6.57 21.63 3.89
C SER A 262 6.58 20.10 3.76
N SER A 263 6.07 19.59 2.64
CA SER A 263 6.08 18.16 2.30
C SER A 263 7.49 17.67 1.91
N GLY A 264 8.46 18.57 1.70
CA GLY A 264 9.89 18.24 1.54
C GLY A 264 10.23 17.55 0.22
N LEU A 265 9.53 17.89 -0.86
CA LEU A 265 9.71 17.32 -2.22
C LEU A 265 9.86 18.42 -3.30
N VAL A 266 10.24 19.65 -2.95
CA VAL A 266 10.37 20.77 -3.90
C VAL A 266 11.85 21.00 -4.28
N SER A 267 12.12 21.29 -5.57
CA SER A 267 13.46 21.61 -6.12
C SER A 267 14.24 22.61 -5.26
N ALA A 268 15.55 22.41 -5.19
CA ALA A 268 16.50 23.30 -4.53
C ALA A 268 16.62 24.70 -5.19
N GLU A 269 16.06 24.91 -6.37
CA GLU A 269 16.20 26.17 -7.13
C GLU A 269 15.37 27.33 -6.56
N GLU A 270 14.30 27.06 -5.79
CA GLU A 270 13.49 28.11 -5.14
C GLU A 270 13.99 28.51 -3.74
N LYS A 271 15.03 27.85 -3.21
CA LYS A 271 15.63 28.25 -1.91
C LYS A 271 16.36 29.60 -1.99
N THR A 272 16.64 30.11 -3.18
CA THR A 272 17.43 31.33 -3.38
C THR A 272 16.59 32.61 -3.30
N GLU A 273 15.30 32.57 -3.64
CA GLU A 273 14.45 33.77 -3.62
C GLU A 273 13.88 34.12 -2.23
N ALA A 274 13.85 33.16 -1.30
CA ALA A 274 13.40 33.41 0.07
C ALA A 274 14.47 34.02 0.98
N ILE A 275 15.76 33.97 0.58
CA ILE A 275 16.86 34.54 1.37
C ILE A 275 17.11 36.02 1.00
N GLU A 276 16.75 36.47 -0.21
CA GLU A 276 16.90 37.88 -0.61
C GLU A 276 15.80 38.79 -0.04
N LEU A 277 14.60 38.28 0.25
CA LEU A 277 13.51 39.06 0.86
C LEU A 277 13.64 39.25 2.38
N ALA A 278 14.48 38.45 3.05
CA ALA A 278 14.78 38.60 4.48
C ALA A 278 16.04 39.45 4.75
N ALA A 279 16.88 39.70 3.73
CA ALA A 279 18.15 40.41 3.87
C ALA A 279 18.09 41.93 3.58
N ALA A 280 16.95 42.46 3.12
CA ALA A 280 16.76 43.89 2.81
C ALA A 280 16.46 44.77 4.05
N GLY A 281 16.92 44.36 5.23
CA GLY A 281 16.46 44.94 6.49
C GLY A 281 17.51 45.03 7.58
N THR A 282 18.79 45.26 7.29
CA THR A 282 19.74 45.98 8.19
C THR A 282 21.11 46.11 7.53
N GLY A 283 21.61 47.34 7.46
CA GLY A 283 22.88 47.66 6.84
C GLY A 283 24.11 47.48 7.75
N ALA A 284 25.24 47.34 7.05
CA ALA A 284 26.62 47.70 7.40
C ALA A 284 27.42 46.85 8.40
N GLY A 285 28.52 46.27 7.90
CA GLY A 285 29.77 46.21 8.67
C GLY A 285 30.65 44.95 8.55
N LEU A 286 31.64 45.01 7.65
CA LEU A 286 32.99 44.42 7.73
C LEU A 286 33.25 42.91 7.50
N LEU A 287 34.24 42.71 6.61
CA LEU A 287 35.01 41.51 6.30
C LEU A 287 35.99 41.13 7.44
N LEU A 288 36.20 39.82 7.65
CA LEU A 288 37.52 39.12 7.64
C LEU A 288 37.46 37.75 8.36
N GLY A 289 38.10 36.75 7.76
CA GLY A 289 38.99 35.84 8.51
C GLY A 289 38.42 34.49 8.99
N SER A 290 38.78 33.45 8.25
CA SER A 290 38.95 32.04 8.66
C SER A 290 39.45 31.79 10.09
N THR A 291 38.94 30.75 10.78
CA THR A 291 39.68 29.56 11.31
C THR A 291 38.80 28.73 12.26
N ALA A 292 39.07 27.42 12.30
CA ALA A 292 38.47 26.43 13.18
C ALA A 292 38.85 26.64 14.66
N ALA A 293 37.91 26.40 15.59
CA ALA A 293 38.18 25.96 16.96
C ALA A 293 36.89 25.50 17.66
N ALA A 294 37.06 24.58 18.60
CA ALA A 294 36.05 23.80 19.29
C ALA A 294 35.50 24.45 20.58
N ASN A 295 34.41 23.84 21.07
CA ASN A 295 33.86 23.80 22.45
C ASN A 295 33.07 25.04 22.93
N PRO A 296 32.39 24.98 24.10
CA PRO A 296 31.37 24.03 24.58
C PRO A 296 30.16 24.79 25.21
N ASP A 297 28.98 24.17 25.40
CA ASP A 297 28.12 24.45 26.57
C ASP A 297 26.88 23.52 26.59
N GLU A 298 26.94 22.50 27.43
CA GLU A 298 25.76 21.84 27.98
C GLU A 298 25.28 22.65 29.19
N SER A 299 24.07 23.18 29.13
CA SER A 299 23.37 23.66 30.33
C SER A 299 22.28 22.65 30.70
N ALA A 300 22.48 22.06 31.87
CA ALA A 300 21.62 21.10 32.54
C ALA A 300 20.21 21.66 32.77
N LYS A 301 19.21 20.81 32.56
CA LYS A 301 17.93 20.87 33.27
C LYS A 301 17.70 19.52 33.94
N GLU A 302 17.50 19.60 35.24
CA GLU A 302 17.29 18.50 36.19
C GLU A 302 16.00 17.74 35.85
N GLU A 303 16.11 16.41 35.72
CA GLU A 303 14.98 15.47 35.73
C GLU A 303 14.88 14.84 37.12
N GLU A 304 13.69 14.86 37.70
CA GLU A 304 13.31 14.11 38.90
C GLU A 304 13.34 12.59 38.63
N PRO A 305 13.68 11.74 39.62
CA PRO A 305 13.93 10.32 39.40
C PRO A 305 12.62 9.52 39.42
N ASP A 306 12.21 8.97 38.27
CA ASP A 306 11.25 7.86 38.21
C ASP A 306 12.04 6.55 38.04
N GLU A 307 12.07 5.73 39.08
CA GLU A 307 12.70 4.41 39.10
C GLU A 307 11.88 3.42 38.25
N GLY A 308 12.08 3.47 36.94
CA GLY A 308 11.60 2.48 35.96
C GLY A 308 12.76 2.02 35.08
N ARG A 309 13.27 0.80 35.31
CA ARG A 309 14.46 0.24 34.66
C ARG A 309 14.26 0.08 33.13
N ASN A 310 15.26 0.57 32.38
CA ASN A 310 15.40 0.60 30.91
C ASN A 310 14.88 -0.61 30.12
N VAL A 311 13.89 -0.39 29.24
CA VAL A 311 13.80 -1.09 27.94
C VAL A 311 14.62 -0.27 26.94
N GLY A 312 15.76 -0.81 26.49
CA GLY A 312 16.79 -0.08 25.75
C GLY A 312 16.29 0.64 24.50
N LYS A 313 16.48 1.96 24.45
CA LYS A 313 16.34 2.76 23.22
C LYS A 313 17.46 2.36 22.24
N ARG A 314 17.18 1.39 21.36
CA ARG A 314 18.10 0.98 20.27
C ARG A 314 18.36 2.15 19.32
N LYS A 315 19.62 2.43 18.99
CA LYS A 315 20.00 3.56 18.12
C LYS A 315 19.64 3.25 16.66
N ARG A 316 18.77 4.09 16.09
CA ARG A 316 18.38 4.07 14.67
C ARG A 316 19.58 4.28 13.75
N VAL A 317 19.68 3.48 12.69
CA VAL A 317 20.74 3.61 11.68
C VAL A 317 20.23 4.48 10.53
N LYS A 318 21.02 5.48 10.11
CA LYS A 318 20.82 6.18 8.83
C LYS A 318 21.78 5.56 7.83
N LEU A 319 21.27 4.85 6.83
CA LEU A 319 22.08 4.34 5.72
C LEU A 319 22.71 5.52 4.96
N SER A 320 23.99 5.41 4.59
CA SER A 320 24.60 6.34 3.64
C SER A 320 23.93 6.15 2.29
N SER A 321 23.10 7.10 1.90
CA SER A 321 22.26 7.03 0.70
C SER A 321 23.07 6.76 -0.58
N SER A 322 23.18 5.50 -1.01
CA SER A 322 23.58 5.14 -2.38
C SER A 322 22.38 5.17 -3.34
N THR A 323 21.16 5.17 -2.81
CA THR A 323 19.88 5.35 -3.51
C THR A 323 19.35 6.79 -3.43
N LYS A 324 20.24 7.79 -3.34
CA LYS A 324 19.89 9.14 -3.81
C LYS A 324 19.95 9.12 -5.32
N ASP A 325 18.97 8.48 -5.95
CA ASP A 325 18.51 8.99 -7.22
C ASP A 325 17.39 9.99 -6.87
N PRO A 326 17.69 11.28 -6.64
CA PRO A 326 16.68 12.29 -6.35
C PRO A 326 15.61 12.40 -7.46
N SER A 327 15.89 11.83 -8.65
CA SER A 327 15.06 11.90 -9.86
C SER A 327 13.61 11.43 -9.70
N ILE A 328 13.30 10.43 -8.85
CA ILE A 328 11.93 9.88 -8.74
C ILE A 328 11.09 10.67 -7.71
N MET A 329 11.76 11.25 -6.71
CA MET A 329 11.12 12.05 -5.66
C MET A 329 11.10 13.55 -6.00
N ASP A 330 11.40 13.91 -7.24
CA ASP A 330 11.49 15.28 -7.72
C ASP A 330 10.13 16.01 -7.78
N THR A 331 10.20 17.32 -7.55
CA THR A 331 9.17 18.38 -7.58
C THR A 331 7.80 17.99 -8.14
N LEU A 332 6.86 17.70 -7.25
CA LEU A 332 5.44 17.68 -7.58
C LEU A 332 5.02 19.10 -8.01
N LYS A 333 4.60 19.25 -9.27
CA LYS A 333 4.02 20.48 -9.81
C LYS A 333 2.63 20.19 -10.34
N HIS A 334 1.62 20.71 -9.66
CA HIS A 334 0.24 20.56 -10.12
C HIS A 334 -0.02 21.39 -11.37
N LYS A 335 -0.70 20.79 -12.34
CA LYS A 335 -1.06 21.37 -13.64
C LYS A 335 -2.56 21.55 -13.80
N CYS A 336 -3.37 20.88 -12.99
CA CYS A 336 -4.83 20.95 -13.08
C CYS A 336 -5.47 20.89 -11.69
N LEU A 337 -6.76 21.24 -11.62
CA LEU A 337 -7.51 21.28 -10.36
C LEU A 337 -7.61 19.89 -9.72
N LEU A 338 -7.65 18.81 -10.50
CA LEU A 338 -7.66 17.44 -9.98
C LEU A 338 -6.41 17.12 -9.16
N GLU A 339 -5.24 17.52 -9.67
CA GLU A 339 -3.97 17.26 -9.01
C GLU A 339 -3.88 17.96 -7.66
N GLU A 340 -4.27 19.23 -7.60
CA GLU A 340 -4.30 19.97 -6.34
C GLU A 340 -5.41 19.48 -5.40
N LEU A 341 -6.60 19.13 -5.92
CA LEU A 341 -7.68 18.60 -5.11
C LEU A 341 -7.29 17.28 -4.43
N LEU A 342 -6.56 16.40 -5.12
CA LEU A 342 -6.03 15.18 -4.51
C LEU A 342 -4.97 15.51 -3.45
N PHE A 343 -4.08 16.46 -3.71
CA PHE A 343 -3.10 16.91 -2.71
C PHE A 343 -3.77 17.35 -1.41
N TRP A 344 -4.82 18.17 -1.48
CA TRP A 344 -5.58 18.55 -0.29
C TRP A 344 -6.33 17.38 0.32
N THR A 345 -6.88 16.47 -0.49
CA THR A 345 -7.48 15.23 0.01
C THR A 345 -6.47 14.44 0.85
N ILE A 346 -5.20 14.37 0.44
CA ILE A 346 -4.12 13.71 1.19
C ILE A 346 -3.75 14.48 2.45
N LYS A 347 -3.56 15.81 2.37
CA LYS A 347 -3.21 16.67 3.51
C LYS A 347 -4.27 16.69 4.62
N TYR A 348 -5.53 16.47 4.25
CA TYR A 348 -6.66 16.33 5.18
C TYR A 348 -6.99 14.86 5.50
N GLU A 349 -6.07 13.92 5.27
CA GLU A 349 -6.18 12.51 5.65
C GLU A 349 -7.39 11.78 5.04
N PHE A 350 -7.62 11.99 3.75
CA PHE A 350 -8.67 11.37 2.94
C PHE A 350 -10.10 11.55 3.49
N PRO A 351 -10.63 12.79 3.57
CA PRO A 351 -11.99 13.05 4.07
C PRO A 351 -13.06 12.29 3.28
N GLN A 352 -14.00 11.66 3.96
CA GLN A 352 -14.95 10.72 3.35
C GLN A 352 -15.73 11.33 2.19
N LYS A 353 -16.19 12.58 2.34
CA LYS A 353 -16.95 13.30 1.31
C LYS A 353 -16.11 13.61 0.07
N MET A 354 -14.83 13.95 0.24
CA MET A 354 -13.93 14.14 -0.90
C MET A 354 -13.65 12.81 -1.60
N VAL A 355 -13.38 11.74 -0.84
CA VAL A 355 -13.19 10.38 -1.37
C VAL A 355 -14.41 9.94 -2.17
N THR A 356 -15.62 10.09 -1.61
CA THR A 356 -16.87 9.76 -2.30
C THR A 356 -17.05 10.54 -3.60
N PHE A 357 -16.76 11.85 -3.60
CA PHE A 357 -16.81 12.66 -4.82
C PHE A 357 -15.82 12.16 -5.89
N LEU A 358 -14.55 11.97 -5.53
CA LEU A 358 -13.51 11.49 -6.45
C LEU A 358 -13.87 10.12 -7.06
N LEU A 359 -14.38 9.20 -6.23
CA LEU A 359 -14.80 7.88 -6.70
C LEU A 359 -16.06 7.92 -7.58
N ASN A 360 -17.02 8.80 -7.28
CA ASN A 360 -18.22 8.97 -8.11
C ASN A 360 -17.90 9.46 -9.54
N MET A 361 -16.70 9.99 -9.79
CA MET A 361 -16.28 10.44 -11.12
C MET A 361 -15.68 9.32 -11.98
N LEU A 362 -15.34 8.17 -11.40
CA LEU A 362 -14.69 7.03 -12.08
C LEU A 362 -15.40 6.46 -13.32
N PRO A 363 -16.74 6.54 -13.47
CA PRO A 363 -17.39 6.08 -14.70
C PRO A 363 -16.92 6.82 -15.96
N ASP A 364 -16.43 8.06 -15.82
CA ASP A 364 -15.82 8.81 -16.92
C ASP A 364 -14.36 8.35 -17.12
N GLN A 365 -14.06 7.76 -18.28
CA GLN A 365 -12.76 7.13 -18.53
C GLN A 365 -11.60 8.12 -18.59
N ASN A 366 -11.83 9.31 -19.15
CA ASN A 366 -10.80 10.36 -19.21
C ASN A 366 -10.43 10.82 -17.79
N TYR A 367 -11.43 10.97 -16.93
CA TYR A 367 -11.20 11.22 -15.51
C TYR A 367 -10.48 10.07 -14.83
N LYS A 368 -10.90 8.82 -15.04
CA LYS A 368 -10.28 7.64 -14.40
C LYS A 368 -8.77 7.57 -14.73
N ILE A 369 -8.40 7.78 -15.98
CA ILE A 369 -6.98 7.82 -16.41
C ILE A 369 -6.23 8.96 -15.71
N ALA A 370 -6.78 10.18 -15.76
CA ALA A 370 -6.16 11.35 -15.14
C ALA A 370 -6.00 11.19 -13.63
N PHE A 371 -7.05 10.74 -12.94
CA PHE A 371 -7.05 10.53 -11.49
C PHE A 371 -6.07 9.44 -11.08
N THR A 372 -6.00 8.33 -11.83
CA THR A 372 -5.01 7.29 -11.57
C THR A 372 -3.59 7.82 -11.71
N LYS A 373 -3.29 8.54 -12.80
CA LYS A 373 -1.98 9.17 -13.00
C LYS A 373 -1.61 10.13 -11.86
N THR A 374 -2.55 10.98 -11.48
CA THR A 374 -2.39 11.89 -10.34
C THR A 374 -2.15 11.12 -9.04
N PHE A 375 -2.88 10.04 -8.78
CA PHE A 375 -2.71 9.22 -7.58
C PHE A 375 -1.30 8.60 -7.51
N VAL A 376 -0.80 8.07 -8.63
CA VAL A 376 0.56 7.51 -8.74
C VAL A 376 1.63 8.57 -8.42
N GLN A 377 1.49 9.77 -8.96
CA GLN A 377 2.41 10.89 -8.68
C GLN A 377 2.43 11.31 -7.21
N HIS A 378 1.39 11.00 -6.45
CA HIS A 378 1.25 11.38 -5.05
C HIS A 378 1.64 10.27 -4.06
N TYR A 379 2.07 9.08 -4.49
CA TYR A 379 2.45 7.99 -3.57
C TYR A 379 3.47 8.41 -2.50
N ALA A 380 4.46 9.22 -2.87
CA ALA A 380 5.45 9.75 -1.92
C ALA A 380 4.82 10.68 -0.86
N PHE A 381 3.76 11.42 -1.21
CA PHE A 381 3.02 12.27 -0.27
C PHE A 381 2.12 11.43 0.63
N ILE A 382 1.41 10.45 0.05
CA ILE A 382 0.58 9.49 0.79
C ILE A 382 1.42 8.79 1.86
N MET A 383 2.60 8.30 1.48
CA MET A 383 3.58 7.73 2.41
C MET A 383 3.95 8.69 3.55
N LYS A 384 4.35 9.92 3.24
CA LYS A 384 4.76 10.91 4.25
C LYS A 384 3.62 11.27 5.20
N THR A 385 2.39 11.37 4.71
CA THR A 385 1.21 11.60 5.56
C THR A 385 0.91 10.39 6.43
N LEU A 386 0.93 9.17 5.87
CA LEU A 386 0.78 7.92 6.63
C LEU A 386 1.75 7.84 7.81
N MET A 387 3.03 8.15 7.57
CA MET A 387 4.07 8.11 8.61
C MET A 387 3.90 9.15 9.74
N LYS A 388 3.08 10.18 9.53
CA LYS A 388 2.83 11.25 10.51
C LYS A 388 1.47 11.14 11.20
N SER A 389 0.47 10.55 10.55
CA SER A 389 -0.91 10.50 11.02
C SER A 389 -1.05 9.67 12.30
N HIS A 390 -1.97 10.11 13.16
CA HIS A 390 -2.35 9.43 14.40
C HIS A 390 -3.54 8.47 14.22
N GLU A 391 -4.33 8.60 13.14
CA GLU A 391 -5.48 7.74 12.80
C GLU A 391 -5.18 6.81 11.61
N SER A 392 -4.07 6.06 11.68
CA SER A 392 -3.54 5.28 10.56
C SER A 392 -4.55 4.30 9.96
N ASP A 393 -5.41 3.66 10.75
CA ASP A 393 -6.30 2.58 10.28
C ASP A 393 -7.41 3.10 9.35
N THR A 394 -8.10 4.18 9.75
CA THR A 394 -9.18 4.76 8.94
C THR A 394 -8.64 5.29 7.62
N MET A 395 -7.50 5.98 7.66
CA MET A 395 -6.84 6.51 6.47
C MET A 395 -6.35 5.37 5.55
N SER A 396 -5.75 4.33 6.14
CA SER A 396 -5.28 3.13 5.43
C SER A 396 -6.38 2.47 4.61
N ASN A 397 -7.55 2.24 5.23
CA ASN A 397 -8.69 1.65 4.56
C ASN A 397 -9.20 2.51 3.39
N ARG A 398 -9.17 3.83 3.50
CA ARG A 398 -9.61 4.74 2.43
C ARG A 398 -8.64 4.79 1.26
N ILE A 399 -7.34 4.75 1.53
CA ILE A 399 -6.30 4.65 0.50
C ILE A 399 -6.52 3.38 -0.32
N VAL A 400 -6.62 2.22 0.35
CA VAL A 400 -6.85 0.93 -0.31
C VAL A 400 -8.19 0.91 -1.06
N HIS A 401 -9.22 1.52 -0.49
CA HIS A 401 -10.52 1.62 -1.16
C HIS A 401 -10.41 2.41 -2.47
N ILE A 402 -9.62 3.48 -2.52
CA ILE A 402 -9.40 4.23 -3.77
C ILE A 402 -8.55 3.41 -4.74
N SER A 403 -7.39 2.93 -4.30
CA SER A 403 -6.42 2.26 -5.17
C SER A 403 -6.97 1.00 -5.83
N VAL A 404 -7.77 0.19 -5.12
CA VAL A 404 -8.43 -1.00 -5.69
C VAL A 404 -9.35 -0.62 -6.86
N GLN A 405 -10.02 0.53 -6.80
CA GLN A 405 -10.89 1.01 -7.88
C GLN A 405 -10.10 1.55 -9.08
N LEU A 406 -8.90 2.07 -8.84
CA LEU A 406 -8.01 2.59 -9.87
C LEU A 406 -7.25 1.48 -10.60
N PHE A 407 -6.69 0.54 -9.85
CA PHE A 407 -5.82 -0.52 -10.37
C PHE A 407 -6.52 -1.86 -10.62
N SER A 408 -7.86 -1.91 -10.59
CA SER A 408 -8.62 -3.12 -10.97
C SER A 408 -8.51 -3.46 -12.46
N ASN A 409 -8.28 -2.46 -13.32
CA ASN A 409 -8.14 -2.63 -14.76
C ASN A 409 -6.66 -2.86 -15.13
N GLU A 410 -6.36 -4.03 -15.71
CA GLU A 410 -5.00 -4.42 -16.11
C GLU A 410 -4.37 -3.46 -17.13
N GLU A 411 -5.13 -3.03 -18.15
CA GLU A 411 -4.61 -2.14 -19.19
C GLU A 411 -4.19 -0.79 -18.62
N LEU A 412 -5.00 -0.23 -17.72
CA LEU A 412 -4.69 1.02 -17.03
C LEU A 412 -3.49 0.85 -16.09
N ALA A 413 -3.43 -0.23 -15.31
CA ALA A 413 -2.28 -0.50 -14.44
C ALA A 413 -0.98 -0.64 -15.25
N ARG A 414 -1.01 -1.35 -16.39
CA ARG A 414 0.11 -1.46 -17.33
C ARG A 414 0.51 -0.10 -17.90
N HIS A 415 -0.46 0.73 -18.30
CA HIS A 415 -0.21 2.08 -18.79
C HIS A 415 0.48 2.96 -17.73
N MET A 416 0.05 2.87 -16.47
CA MET A 416 0.70 3.59 -15.36
C MET A 416 2.13 3.09 -15.08
N THR A 417 2.37 1.79 -15.20
CA THR A 417 3.72 1.22 -15.10
C THR A 417 4.66 1.73 -16.19
N GLU A 418 4.18 1.84 -17.43
CA GLU A 418 4.98 2.27 -18.57
C GLU A 418 5.22 3.79 -18.60
N GLU A 419 4.17 4.61 -18.36
CA GLU A 419 4.24 6.07 -18.50
C GLU A 419 4.65 6.80 -17.21
N CYS A 420 4.30 6.24 -16.05
CA CYS A 420 4.48 6.91 -14.75
C CYS A 420 5.50 6.19 -13.86
N GLN A 421 6.17 5.14 -14.36
CA GLN A 421 7.14 4.35 -13.57
C GLN A 421 6.54 3.81 -12.26
N LEU A 422 5.25 3.43 -12.27
CA LEU A 422 4.49 3.02 -11.09
C LEU A 422 5.28 2.05 -10.18
N LEU A 423 5.83 0.98 -10.74
CA LEU A 423 6.56 -0.03 -9.97
C LEU A 423 7.79 0.54 -9.26
N ASN A 424 8.56 1.41 -9.92
CA ASN A 424 9.72 2.05 -9.30
C ASN A 424 9.28 2.95 -8.15
N ILE A 425 8.24 3.77 -8.35
CA ILE A 425 7.70 4.66 -7.31
C ILE A 425 7.27 3.84 -6.08
N MET A 426 6.54 2.74 -6.28
CA MET A 426 6.05 1.92 -5.17
C MET A 426 7.18 1.26 -4.38
N VAL A 427 8.15 0.63 -5.06
CA VAL A 427 9.28 -0.01 -4.39
C VAL A 427 10.14 1.04 -3.66
N THR A 428 10.40 2.20 -4.27
CA THR A 428 11.15 3.28 -3.63
C THR A 428 10.45 3.84 -2.38
N VAL A 429 9.13 4.03 -2.44
CA VAL A 429 8.33 4.48 -1.30
C VAL A 429 8.36 3.46 -0.17
N LEU A 430 8.17 2.17 -0.46
CA LEU A 430 8.24 1.10 0.53
C LEU A 430 9.65 1.01 1.16
N LEU A 431 10.70 1.12 0.37
CA LEU A 431 12.08 1.20 0.86
C LEU A 431 12.26 2.36 1.84
N TYR A 432 11.83 3.57 1.47
CA TYR A 432 11.97 4.75 2.31
C TYR A 432 11.18 4.62 3.64
N MET A 433 10.00 3.98 3.62
CA MET A 433 9.27 3.67 4.85
C MET A 433 10.08 2.77 5.76
N MET A 434 10.64 1.68 5.23
CA MET A 434 11.40 0.72 6.05
C MET A 434 12.73 1.30 6.55
N GLU A 435 13.41 2.12 5.74
CA GLU A 435 14.60 2.87 6.15
C GLU A 435 14.35 3.74 7.41
N SER A 436 13.09 4.11 7.64
CA SER A 436 12.72 4.90 8.80
C SER A 436 12.69 4.12 10.12
N CYS A 437 12.72 2.79 10.09
CA CYS A 437 12.70 1.95 11.29
C CYS A 437 13.87 0.96 11.36
N LEU A 438 14.98 1.20 10.64
CA LEU A 438 16.12 0.29 10.66
C LEU A 438 16.98 0.41 11.93
N ILE A 439 17.35 -0.76 12.44
CA ILE A 439 18.34 -0.97 13.50
C ILE A 439 19.44 -1.91 13.00
N ARG A 440 20.62 -1.89 13.64
CA ARG A 440 21.66 -2.88 13.33
C ARG A 440 21.19 -4.28 13.68
N SER A 441 21.55 -5.25 12.85
CA SER A 441 21.34 -6.66 13.17
C SER A 441 22.31 -7.09 14.25
N GLU A 442 21.77 -7.68 15.32
CA GLU A 442 22.55 -8.33 16.39
C GLU A 442 22.84 -9.82 16.05
N LEU A 443 22.46 -10.28 14.84
CA LEU A 443 22.70 -11.64 14.41
C LEU A 443 24.19 -11.83 14.14
N GLN A 444 24.72 -12.93 14.63
CA GLN A 444 26.09 -13.38 14.40
C GLN A 444 27.17 -12.55 15.12
N ASP A 445 27.80 -11.59 14.46
CA ASP A 445 28.82 -10.69 15.03
C ASP A 445 28.21 -9.30 15.29
N GLU A 446 27.80 -9.04 16.53
CA GLU A 446 27.15 -7.78 16.91
C GLU A 446 28.05 -6.55 16.73
N GLU A 447 29.38 -6.70 16.86
CA GLU A 447 30.32 -5.58 16.80
C GLU A 447 30.67 -5.21 15.35
N ASN A 448 30.84 -6.20 14.48
CA ASN A 448 31.29 -5.99 13.10
C ASN A 448 30.19 -6.13 12.04
N SER A 449 28.98 -6.57 12.41
CA SER A 449 27.86 -6.68 11.46
C SER A 449 27.53 -5.33 10.84
N CYS A 450 27.53 -5.31 9.50
CA CYS A 450 27.07 -4.18 8.69
C CYS A 450 25.59 -4.33 8.29
N HIS A 451 24.95 -5.45 8.65
CA HIS A 451 23.57 -5.73 8.29
C HIS A 451 22.58 -4.91 9.14
N VAL A 452 21.47 -4.51 8.53
CA VAL A 452 20.40 -3.76 9.19
C VAL A 452 19.07 -4.46 8.99
N VAL A 453 18.22 -4.38 10.01
CA VAL A 453 16.90 -5.01 10.01
C VAL A 453 15.84 -4.03 10.49
N VAL A 454 14.59 -4.25 10.09
CA VAL A 454 13.45 -3.47 10.59
C VAL A 454 13.25 -3.70 12.09
N ASN A 455 12.96 -2.62 12.81
CA ASN A 455 12.59 -2.66 14.22
C ASN A 455 11.08 -2.84 14.36
N CYS A 456 10.63 -4.08 14.60
CA CYS A 456 9.22 -4.41 14.85
C CYS A 456 8.63 -3.74 16.12
N GLY A 457 9.47 -3.08 16.93
CA GLY A 457 9.06 -2.26 18.05
C GLY A 457 8.54 -0.87 17.67
N GLU A 458 8.83 -0.37 16.46
CA GLU A 458 8.44 0.96 15.99
C GLU A 458 6.95 1.04 15.65
N ALA A 459 6.37 2.24 15.82
CA ALA A 459 4.96 2.50 15.55
C ALA A 459 4.56 2.13 14.11
N LEU A 460 5.45 2.35 13.14
CA LEU A 460 5.23 2.02 11.72
C LEU A 460 4.82 0.56 11.52
N LEU A 461 5.50 -0.37 12.23
CA LEU A 461 5.27 -1.81 12.10
C LEU A 461 4.19 -2.30 13.05
N LYS A 462 4.14 -1.77 14.28
CA LYS A 462 3.09 -2.13 15.25
C LYS A 462 1.69 -1.75 14.80
N ASN A 463 1.56 -0.60 14.13
CA ASN A 463 0.27 -0.06 13.69
C ASN A 463 0.00 -0.36 12.22
N ASN A 464 0.76 -1.26 11.58
CA ASN A 464 0.62 -1.65 10.17
C ASN A 464 0.50 -0.46 9.19
N THR A 465 1.21 0.64 9.45
CA THR A 465 1.09 1.89 8.67
C THR A 465 1.58 1.73 7.22
N TYR A 466 2.41 0.73 6.94
CA TYR A 466 2.89 0.38 5.60
C TYR A 466 1.88 -0.42 4.76
N TRP A 467 0.86 -1.01 5.40
CA TRP A 467 -0.06 -1.95 4.78
C TRP A 467 -0.77 -1.43 3.53
N PRO A 468 -1.25 -0.17 3.45
CA PRO A 468 -1.94 0.32 2.25
C PRO A 468 -1.08 0.23 0.99
N LEU A 469 0.20 0.58 1.10
CA LEU A 469 1.12 0.63 -0.03
C LEU A 469 1.56 -0.79 -0.44
N VAL A 470 1.71 -1.69 0.52
CA VAL A 470 1.97 -3.11 0.25
C VAL A 470 0.75 -3.77 -0.40
N SER A 471 -0.46 -3.48 0.09
CA SER A 471 -1.72 -3.98 -0.48
C SER A 471 -1.89 -3.54 -1.94
N ASP A 472 -1.65 -2.26 -2.23
CA ASP A 472 -1.65 -1.73 -3.60
C ASP A 472 -0.64 -2.48 -4.48
N PHE A 473 0.56 -2.72 -3.95
CA PHE A 473 1.64 -3.37 -4.69
C PHE A 473 1.27 -4.81 -5.04
N ILE A 474 0.73 -5.57 -4.08
CA ILE A 474 0.22 -6.94 -4.30
C ILE A 474 -0.89 -6.92 -5.34
N ASN A 475 -1.84 -5.99 -5.24
CA ASN A 475 -2.95 -5.87 -6.19
C ASN A 475 -2.44 -5.62 -7.62
N ILE A 476 -1.44 -4.76 -7.79
CA ILE A 476 -0.85 -4.47 -9.10
C ILE A 476 -0.06 -5.67 -9.64
N LEU A 477 0.67 -6.40 -8.78
CA LEU A 477 1.39 -7.63 -9.16
C LEU A 477 0.45 -8.79 -9.53
N SER A 478 -0.83 -8.75 -9.15
CA SER A 478 -1.81 -9.75 -9.60
C SER A 478 -2.02 -9.74 -11.11
N HIS A 479 -1.76 -8.59 -11.77
CA HIS A 479 -1.86 -8.45 -13.22
C HIS A 479 -0.62 -9.02 -13.91
N GLN A 480 -0.83 -9.99 -14.81
CA GLN A 480 0.26 -10.68 -15.50
C GLN A 480 1.16 -9.72 -16.28
N SER A 481 0.58 -8.75 -16.99
CA SER A 481 1.36 -7.79 -17.78
C SER A 481 2.26 -6.89 -16.92
N VAL A 482 1.83 -6.56 -15.70
CA VAL A 482 2.62 -5.72 -14.78
C VAL A 482 3.69 -6.55 -14.06
N ALA A 483 3.34 -7.74 -13.55
CA ALA A 483 4.32 -8.65 -12.93
C ALA A 483 5.44 -9.03 -13.91
N LYS A 484 5.12 -9.24 -15.19
CA LYS A 484 6.11 -9.47 -16.24
C LYS A 484 7.12 -8.31 -16.34
N ARG A 485 6.65 -7.06 -16.34
CA ARG A 485 7.53 -5.87 -16.36
C ARG A 485 8.41 -5.82 -15.12
N PHE A 486 7.87 -6.17 -13.95
CA PHE A 486 8.64 -6.26 -12.72
C PHE A 486 9.78 -7.28 -12.83
N LEU A 487 9.47 -8.49 -13.32
CA LEU A 487 10.42 -9.61 -13.44
C LEU A 487 11.47 -9.40 -14.53
N GLU A 488 11.21 -8.54 -15.53
CA GLU A 488 12.17 -8.18 -16.59
C GLU A 488 13.16 -7.08 -16.15
N ASP A 489 12.78 -6.25 -15.17
CA ASP A 489 13.57 -5.12 -14.71
C ASP A 489 14.59 -5.53 -13.63
N HIS A 490 15.85 -5.57 -14.04
CA HIS A 490 16.98 -5.98 -13.20
C HIS A 490 17.23 -4.99 -12.05
N SER A 491 17.07 -3.69 -12.30
CA SER A 491 17.26 -2.65 -11.28
C SER A 491 16.18 -2.76 -10.21
N LEU A 492 14.95 -3.00 -10.63
CA LEU A 492 13.81 -3.15 -9.73
C LEU A 492 13.90 -4.42 -8.90
N LEU A 493 14.34 -5.54 -9.48
CA LEU A 493 14.60 -6.77 -8.72
C LEU A 493 15.70 -6.58 -7.68
N MET A 494 16.78 -5.86 -8.00
CA MET A 494 17.82 -5.54 -7.01
C MET A 494 17.28 -4.67 -5.86
N LEU A 495 16.50 -3.64 -6.18
CA LEU A 495 15.85 -2.80 -5.17
C LEU A 495 14.89 -3.61 -4.30
N TRP A 496 14.14 -4.53 -4.91
CA TRP A 496 13.24 -5.43 -4.18
C TRP A 496 13.99 -6.39 -3.26
N MET A 497 15.10 -7.00 -3.71
CA MET A 497 15.91 -7.85 -2.82
C MET A 497 16.54 -7.05 -1.69
N SER A 498 16.90 -5.78 -1.93
CA SER A 498 17.32 -4.87 -0.84
C SER A 498 16.18 -4.57 0.13
N PHE A 499 14.94 -4.44 -0.33
CA PHE A 499 13.77 -4.29 0.54
C PHE A 499 13.55 -5.54 1.39
N VAL A 500 13.54 -6.72 0.77
CA VAL A 500 13.35 -8.00 1.47
C VAL A 500 14.48 -8.26 2.47
N SER A 501 15.71 -7.82 2.20
CA SER A 501 16.84 -8.01 3.11
C SER A 501 16.67 -7.29 4.45
N PHE A 502 15.89 -6.20 4.53
CA PHE A 502 15.57 -5.53 5.80
C PHE A 502 14.76 -6.42 6.76
N PHE A 503 14.11 -7.47 6.25
CA PHE A 503 13.38 -8.46 7.05
C PHE A 503 14.20 -9.74 7.28
N GLN A 504 15.33 -9.90 6.59
CA GLN A 504 16.21 -11.06 6.72
C GLN A 504 16.95 -11.04 8.07
N GLY A 505 16.59 -11.98 8.94
CA GLY A 505 17.18 -12.11 10.27
C GLY A 505 16.66 -11.10 11.30
N MET A 506 15.48 -10.51 11.08
CA MET A 506 14.84 -9.60 12.04
C MET A 506 14.31 -10.34 13.27
N ASN A 507 13.86 -9.57 14.29
CA ASN A 507 13.28 -10.07 15.54
C ASN A 507 14.06 -11.24 16.18
N LEU A 508 15.39 -11.07 16.27
CA LEU A 508 16.29 -12.06 16.87
C LEU A 508 15.92 -12.37 18.32
N ASN A 509 15.88 -13.66 18.66
CA ASN A 509 15.72 -14.16 20.02
C ASN A 509 17.07 -14.64 20.56
N LYS A 510 17.44 -14.18 21.75
CA LYS A 510 18.61 -14.63 22.50
C LYS A 510 18.13 -15.45 23.70
N LYS A 511 18.65 -16.66 23.91
CA LYS A 511 18.21 -17.54 25.00
C LYS A 511 18.65 -17.01 26.36
N GLU A 512 17.70 -16.89 27.28
CA GLU A 512 18.01 -16.46 28.65
C GLU A 512 18.51 -17.64 29.49
N LEU A 513 19.69 -17.48 30.09
CA LEU A 513 20.35 -18.54 30.87
C LEU A 513 20.25 -18.35 32.38
N ASN A 514 20.04 -17.11 32.83
CA ASN A 514 20.12 -16.74 34.24
C ASN A 514 18.73 -16.52 34.85
N GLU A 515 18.20 -15.31 34.76
CA GLU A 515 16.91 -14.89 35.31
C GLU A 515 15.80 -15.03 34.26
N HIS A 516 14.56 -15.16 34.74
CA HIS A 516 13.39 -15.13 33.86
C HIS A 516 13.12 -13.70 33.39
N VAL A 517 12.69 -13.51 32.15
CA VAL A 517 12.33 -12.17 31.65
C VAL A 517 11.20 -11.56 32.47
N GLU A 518 11.39 -10.34 32.96
CA GLU A 518 10.35 -9.64 33.74
C GLU A 518 9.18 -9.16 32.86
N PHE A 519 9.44 -8.90 31.57
CA PHE A 519 8.46 -8.41 30.61
C PHE A 519 8.55 -9.16 29.28
N GLU A 520 7.41 -9.68 28.81
CA GLU A 520 7.31 -10.34 27.52
C GLU A 520 7.00 -9.32 26.41
N SER A 521 7.86 -9.28 25.38
CA SER A 521 7.63 -8.46 24.20
C SER A 521 6.56 -9.07 23.29
N GLN A 522 5.61 -8.25 22.83
CA GLN A 522 4.61 -8.63 21.81
C GLN A 522 5.05 -8.27 20.38
N THR A 523 6.32 -7.88 20.18
CA THR A 523 6.83 -7.45 18.87
C THR A 523 6.82 -8.55 17.81
N TYR A 524 6.75 -9.81 18.20
CA TYR A 524 6.75 -10.92 17.26
C TYR A 524 5.48 -10.98 16.39
N TYR A 525 4.32 -10.54 16.90
CA TYR A 525 3.10 -10.45 16.08
C TYR A 525 3.31 -9.52 14.88
N ALA A 526 3.90 -8.35 15.13
CA ALA A 526 4.24 -7.41 14.07
C ALA A 526 5.33 -7.97 13.13
N ALA A 527 6.28 -8.75 13.64
CA ALA A 527 7.32 -9.37 12.83
C ALA A 527 6.77 -10.42 11.86
N PHE A 528 5.94 -11.36 12.34
CA PHE A 528 5.29 -12.37 11.50
C PHE A 528 4.32 -11.75 10.50
N ALA A 529 3.51 -10.77 10.93
CA ALA A 529 2.63 -10.04 10.03
C ALA A 529 3.42 -9.32 8.92
N ALA A 530 4.50 -8.61 9.28
CA ALA A 530 5.30 -7.87 8.31
C ALA A 530 6.02 -8.78 7.31
N GLU A 531 6.58 -9.91 7.74
CA GLU A 531 7.16 -10.87 6.78
C GLU A 531 6.09 -11.46 5.88
N LEU A 532 4.94 -11.87 6.43
CA LEU A 532 3.86 -12.45 5.65
C LEU A 532 3.35 -11.46 4.60
N GLU A 533 2.99 -10.24 5.03
CA GLU A 533 2.34 -9.23 4.19
C GLU A 533 3.33 -8.53 3.26
N ALA A 534 4.47 -8.05 3.76
CA ALA A 534 5.40 -7.26 2.96
C ALA A 534 6.39 -8.10 2.15
N CYS A 535 6.67 -9.35 2.55
CA CYS A 535 7.60 -10.21 1.82
C CYS A 535 6.89 -11.37 1.12
N ALA A 536 6.16 -12.21 1.85
CA ALA A 536 5.61 -13.44 1.28
C ALA A 536 4.46 -13.18 0.30
N GLN A 537 3.51 -12.29 0.59
CA GLN A 537 2.40 -12.00 -0.33
C GLN A 537 2.89 -11.47 -1.71
N PRO A 538 3.84 -10.52 -1.80
CA PRO A 538 4.43 -10.15 -3.09
C PRO A 538 5.20 -11.29 -3.76
N MET A 539 5.90 -12.15 -3.00
CA MET A 539 6.55 -13.36 -3.54
C MET A 539 5.54 -14.22 -4.28
N TRP A 540 4.40 -14.46 -3.65
CA TRP A 540 3.30 -15.23 -4.21
C TRP A 540 2.66 -14.51 -5.40
N GLY A 541 2.49 -13.18 -5.33
CA GLY A 541 2.02 -12.36 -6.45
C GLY A 541 2.90 -12.49 -7.70
N LEU A 542 4.21 -12.69 -7.54
CA LEU A 542 5.14 -12.90 -8.65
C LEU A 542 5.18 -14.37 -9.12
N ILE A 543 5.20 -15.32 -8.18
CA ILE A 543 5.40 -16.75 -8.50
C ILE A 543 4.20 -17.36 -9.24
N THR A 544 3.00 -16.79 -9.05
CA THR A 544 1.77 -17.22 -9.74
C THR A 544 1.85 -17.04 -11.25
N HIS A 545 2.68 -16.11 -11.73
CA HIS A 545 2.94 -15.87 -13.15
C HIS A 545 4.06 -16.74 -13.73
N CYS A 546 4.77 -17.50 -12.88
CA CYS A 546 5.90 -18.35 -13.26
C CYS A 546 5.50 -19.84 -13.36
N LYS A 547 4.38 -20.16 -14.03
CA LYS A 547 3.81 -21.53 -14.02
C LYS A 547 4.17 -22.39 -15.23
N VAL A 548 4.73 -21.81 -16.28
CA VAL A 548 4.94 -22.49 -17.57
C VAL A 548 6.36 -22.32 -18.07
N LYS A 549 6.81 -23.22 -18.95
CA LYS A 549 8.20 -23.26 -19.43
C LYS A 549 8.65 -21.96 -20.10
N GLU A 550 7.75 -21.23 -20.74
CA GLU A 550 7.99 -19.95 -21.41
C GLU A 550 8.42 -18.85 -20.42
N THR A 551 8.08 -18.99 -19.14
CA THR A 551 8.38 -18.02 -18.06
C THR A 551 9.65 -18.35 -17.27
N GLN A 552 10.41 -19.38 -17.70
CA GLN A 552 11.58 -19.88 -16.98
C GLN A 552 12.69 -18.84 -16.76
N GLU A 553 12.83 -17.87 -17.69
CA GLU A 553 13.86 -16.84 -17.57
C GLU A 553 13.58 -15.90 -16.39
N TYR A 554 12.31 -15.58 -16.11
CA TYR A 554 11.94 -14.80 -14.93
C TYR A 554 12.29 -15.51 -13.64
N THR A 555 12.01 -16.81 -13.58
CA THR A 555 12.33 -17.63 -12.42
C THR A 555 13.84 -17.71 -12.20
N LYS A 556 14.63 -17.91 -13.26
CA LYS A 556 16.10 -17.88 -13.17
C LYS A 556 16.62 -16.52 -12.68
N MET A 557 16.05 -15.41 -13.16
CA MET A 557 16.43 -14.07 -12.71
C MET A 557 16.18 -13.88 -11.21
N VAL A 558 15.00 -14.25 -10.72
CA VAL A 558 14.68 -14.14 -9.28
C VAL A 558 15.61 -15.04 -8.46
N VAL A 559 15.78 -16.30 -8.85
CA VAL A 559 16.70 -17.25 -8.19
C VAL A 559 18.11 -16.67 -8.08
N ARG A 560 18.63 -16.11 -9.18
CA ARG A 560 19.94 -15.46 -9.21
C ARG A 560 20.03 -14.29 -8.23
N TYR A 561 19.08 -13.35 -8.28
CA TYR A 561 19.10 -12.18 -7.40
C TYR A 561 18.90 -12.54 -5.92
N CYS A 562 18.13 -13.59 -5.62
CA CYS A 562 18.04 -14.11 -4.26
C CYS A 562 19.39 -14.66 -3.78
N LEU A 563 20.12 -15.41 -4.62
CA LEU A 563 21.45 -15.92 -4.28
C LEU A 563 22.46 -14.78 -4.07
N GLU A 564 22.47 -13.78 -4.96
CA GLU A 564 23.32 -12.60 -4.81
C GLU A 564 23.01 -11.85 -3.49
N ALA A 565 21.73 -11.67 -3.16
CA ALA A 565 21.31 -11.03 -1.91
C ALA A 565 21.66 -11.86 -0.66
N LEU A 566 21.53 -13.19 -0.71
CA LEU A 566 21.95 -14.09 0.36
C LEU A 566 23.46 -14.04 0.56
N GLN A 567 24.24 -14.02 -0.52
CA GLN A 567 25.70 -13.92 -0.44
C GLN A 567 26.13 -12.61 0.21
N LEU A 568 25.51 -11.49 -0.19
CA LEU A 568 25.73 -10.19 0.45
C LEU A 568 25.34 -10.21 1.93
N TRP A 569 24.21 -10.83 2.27
CA TRP A 569 23.76 -10.94 3.65
C TRP A 569 24.72 -11.73 4.53
N PHE A 570 25.18 -12.92 4.09
CA PHE A 570 26.19 -13.70 4.82
C PHE A 570 27.48 -12.90 5.05
N GLY A 571 27.93 -12.15 4.04
CA GLY A 571 29.07 -11.24 4.18
C GLY A 571 28.79 -10.09 5.17
N ALA A 572 27.59 -9.52 5.15
CA ALA A 572 27.21 -8.39 5.99
C ALA A 572 27.07 -8.74 7.48
N ILE A 573 26.65 -9.96 7.80
CA ILE A 573 26.61 -10.48 9.17
C ILE A 573 27.96 -11.09 9.62
N GLY A 574 28.97 -11.13 8.74
CA GLY A 574 30.26 -11.75 9.04
C GLY A 574 30.19 -13.26 9.28
N PHE A 575 29.29 -13.96 8.58
CA PHE A 575 29.13 -15.40 8.76
C PHE A 575 30.33 -16.18 8.22
N VAL A 576 30.89 -17.05 9.06
CA VAL A 576 31.97 -17.97 8.68
C VAL A 576 31.40 -19.36 8.47
N ASP A 577 31.25 -20.16 9.55
CA ASP A 577 30.84 -21.57 9.46
C ASP A 577 29.76 -21.99 10.47
N GLU A 578 29.75 -21.44 11.69
CA GLU A 578 28.81 -21.85 12.75
C GLU A 578 27.89 -20.70 13.18
N PRO A 579 26.58 -20.95 13.42
CA PRO A 579 25.66 -19.94 13.93
C PRO A 579 26.03 -19.58 15.38
N THR A 580 25.80 -18.33 15.78
CA THR A 580 26.05 -17.93 17.17
C THR A 580 25.19 -18.77 18.11
N PRO A 581 25.76 -19.44 19.13
CA PRO A 581 25.01 -20.27 20.04
C PRO A 581 23.87 -19.51 20.72
N ASN A 582 22.78 -20.20 21.03
CA ASN A 582 21.64 -19.65 21.78
C ASN A 582 20.91 -18.47 21.09
N HIS A 583 21.16 -18.23 19.80
CA HIS A 583 20.44 -17.25 19.00
C HIS A 583 19.53 -17.94 17.99
N VAL A 584 18.31 -17.42 17.83
CA VAL A 584 17.38 -17.89 16.77
C VAL A 584 16.51 -16.75 16.26
N THR A 585 16.35 -16.69 14.95
CA THR A 585 15.36 -15.86 14.27
C THR A 585 14.48 -16.77 13.44
N PHE A 586 13.17 -16.51 13.42
CA PHE A 586 12.21 -17.23 12.59
C PHE A 586 12.02 -16.57 11.21
N HIS A 587 12.74 -15.48 10.92
CA HIS A 587 12.49 -14.61 9.78
C HIS A 587 13.61 -14.72 8.73
N LEU A 588 13.38 -15.55 7.71
CA LEU A 588 14.35 -15.85 6.64
C LEU A 588 13.77 -15.63 5.23
N PRO A 589 13.14 -14.48 4.93
CA PRO A 589 12.41 -14.30 3.67
C PRO A 589 13.27 -14.50 2.42
N LEU A 590 14.56 -14.14 2.42
CA LEU A 590 15.42 -14.40 1.24
C LEU A 590 15.64 -15.90 0.99
N HIS A 591 15.75 -16.71 2.05
CA HIS A 591 15.85 -18.17 1.92
C HIS A 591 14.56 -18.74 1.33
N ARG A 592 13.41 -18.22 1.79
CA ARG A 592 12.09 -18.67 1.39
C ARG A 592 11.76 -18.27 -0.05
N TYR A 593 12.16 -17.07 -0.47
CA TYR A 593 12.12 -16.65 -1.87
C TYR A 593 12.91 -17.60 -2.76
N TYR A 594 14.17 -17.87 -2.40
CA TYR A 594 15.01 -18.81 -3.15
C TYR A 594 14.37 -20.20 -3.24
N ALA A 595 13.94 -20.74 -2.10
CA ALA A 595 13.30 -22.05 -2.00
C ALA A 595 12.05 -22.17 -2.88
N MET A 596 11.14 -21.18 -2.83
CA MET A 596 9.89 -21.26 -3.56
C MET A 596 10.06 -21.11 -5.06
N PHE A 597 10.92 -20.18 -5.52
CA PHE A 597 11.22 -20.06 -6.95
C PHE A 597 12.00 -21.28 -7.48
N LEU A 598 12.84 -21.91 -6.67
CA LEU A 598 13.53 -23.17 -7.00
C LEU A 598 12.52 -24.33 -7.16
N SER A 599 11.61 -24.48 -6.20
CA SER A 599 10.51 -25.46 -6.28
C SER A 599 9.70 -25.26 -7.57
N LYS A 600 9.37 -24.00 -7.89
CA LYS A 600 8.59 -23.66 -9.08
C LYS A 600 9.33 -23.97 -10.39
N ALA A 601 10.61 -23.62 -10.46
CA ALA A 601 11.47 -23.90 -11.60
C ALA A 601 11.49 -25.39 -11.95
N VAL A 602 11.68 -26.25 -10.94
CA VAL A 602 11.76 -27.69 -11.14
C VAL A 602 10.39 -28.30 -11.40
N LYS A 603 9.41 -28.04 -10.52
CA LYS A 603 8.08 -28.68 -10.54
C LYS A 603 7.26 -28.28 -11.77
N CYS A 604 7.29 -27.01 -12.17
CA CYS A 604 6.38 -26.48 -13.19
C CYS A 604 7.06 -26.16 -14.52
N GLN A 605 8.33 -25.77 -14.52
CA GLN A 605 9.04 -25.35 -15.74
C GLN A 605 10.00 -26.42 -16.28
N GLY A 606 10.26 -27.48 -15.50
CA GLY A 606 11.14 -28.58 -15.90
C GLY A 606 12.60 -28.17 -16.02
N LEU A 607 13.02 -27.14 -15.27
CA LEU A 607 14.42 -26.77 -15.17
C LEU A 607 15.20 -27.80 -14.37
N ASP A 608 16.45 -28.04 -14.80
CA ASP A 608 17.36 -28.90 -14.07
C ASP A 608 17.80 -28.23 -12.77
N LEU A 609 17.64 -28.94 -11.65
CA LEU A 609 17.94 -28.44 -10.32
C LEU A 609 19.42 -28.01 -10.22
N ASP A 610 20.34 -28.81 -10.77
CA ASP A 610 21.78 -28.55 -10.70
C ASP A 610 22.19 -27.24 -11.39
N SER A 611 21.40 -26.77 -12.36
CA SER A 611 21.65 -25.50 -13.05
C SER A 611 21.28 -24.25 -12.23
N LEU A 612 20.56 -24.41 -11.13
CA LEU A 612 19.99 -23.33 -10.31
C LEU A 612 20.61 -23.26 -8.90
N LEU A 613 21.37 -24.28 -8.51
CA LEU A 613 22.02 -24.34 -7.21
C LEU A 613 23.32 -23.52 -7.22
N PRO A 614 23.67 -22.86 -6.10
CA PRO A 614 24.99 -22.30 -5.93
C PRO A 614 26.01 -23.42 -5.68
N ASP A 615 27.26 -23.04 -5.44
CA ASP A 615 28.29 -24.00 -5.04
C ASP A 615 27.99 -24.65 -3.66
N GLN A 616 28.73 -25.71 -3.35
CA GLN A 616 28.54 -26.46 -2.11
C GLN A 616 28.79 -25.60 -0.86
N GLU A 617 29.75 -24.66 -0.89
CA GLU A 617 30.05 -23.79 0.25
C GLU A 617 28.85 -22.88 0.58
N MET A 618 28.27 -22.26 -0.44
CA MET A 618 27.08 -21.45 -0.27
C MET A 618 25.87 -22.28 0.17
N LEU A 619 25.70 -23.51 -0.34
CA LEU A 619 24.65 -24.42 0.13
C LEU A 619 24.82 -24.78 1.62
N MET A 620 26.05 -25.02 2.08
CA MET A 620 26.34 -25.25 3.50
C MET A 620 25.90 -24.04 4.34
N LYS A 621 26.20 -22.80 3.91
CA LYS A 621 25.78 -21.57 4.60
C LYS A 621 24.25 -21.41 4.62
N ILE A 622 23.59 -21.63 3.49
CA ILE A 622 22.12 -21.57 3.35
C ILE A 622 21.42 -22.55 4.29
N MET A 623 21.98 -23.75 4.49
CA MET A 623 21.41 -24.77 5.37
C MET A 623 21.36 -24.34 6.85
N VAL A 624 22.32 -23.53 7.30
CA VAL A 624 22.56 -23.29 8.74
C VAL A 624 21.35 -22.71 9.47
N HIS A 625 20.74 -21.66 8.92
CA HIS A 625 19.70 -20.91 9.64
C HIS A 625 18.34 -21.66 9.64
N PRO A 626 17.87 -22.24 8.53
CA PRO A 626 16.70 -23.13 8.55
C PRO A 626 16.89 -24.32 9.50
N LEU A 627 18.07 -24.97 9.51
CA LEU A 627 18.35 -26.08 10.42
C LEU A 627 18.35 -25.63 11.89
N GLN A 628 18.90 -24.45 12.17
CA GLN A 628 18.90 -23.86 13.51
C GLN A 628 17.46 -23.64 14.02
N ILE A 629 16.53 -23.19 13.18
CA ILE A 629 15.12 -23.05 13.54
C ILE A 629 14.54 -24.41 13.98
N GLN A 630 14.81 -25.48 13.22
CA GLN A 630 14.29 -26.82 13.53
C GLN A 630 14.83 -27.38 14.85
N ALA A 631 16.13 -27.19 15.11
CA ALA A 631 16.73 -27.54 16.40
C ALA A 631 16.10 -26.72 17.54
N SER A 632 15.99 -25.40 17.37
CA SER A 632 15.41 -24.50 18.37
C SER A 632 13.93 -24.77 18.65
N LEU A 633 13.13 -25.22 17.69
CA LEU A 633 11.76 -25.70 17.95
C LEU A 633 11.76 -26.86 18.94
N SER A 634 12.68 -27.82 18.78
CA SER A 634 12.81 -28.96 19.70
C SER A 634 13.30 -28.51 21.08
N GLU A 635 14.20 -27.53 21.14
CA GLU A 635 14.63 -26.93 22.42
C GLU A 635 13.46 -26.23 23.15
N ILE A 636 12.62 -25.49 22.41
CA ILE A 636 11.45 -24.77 22.96
C ILE A 636 10.43 -25.78 23.50
N HIS A 637 10.14 -26.85 22.76
CA HIS A 637 9.25 -27.93 23.21
C HIS A 637 9.82 -28.71 24.39
N SER A 638 11.16 -28.80 24.50
CA SER A 638 11.88 -29.40 25.62
C SER A 638 12.06 -28.44 26.81
N ASN A 639 11.35 -27.31 26.83
CA ASN A 639 11.37 -26.28 27.88
C ASN A 639 12.74 -25.63 28.14
N MET A 640 13.69 -25.76 27.21
CA MET A 640 15.02 -25.17 27.39
C MET A 640 15.00 -23.63 27.31
N TRP A 641 13.95 -23.04 26.73
CA TRP A 641 13.74 -21.60 26.59
C TRP A 641 12.74 -21.04 27.62
N VAL A 642 12.44 -21.76 28.71
CA VAL A 642 11.45 -21.35 29.72
C VAL A 642 11.70 -19.95 30.31
N ARG A 643 12.97 -19.53 30.40
CA ARG A 643 13.34 -18.20 30.92
C ARG A 643 12.96 -17.04 29.99
N ASN A 644 12.71 -17.31 28.70
CA ASN A 644 12.34 -16.30 27.70
C ASN A 644 10.84 -15.94 27.70
N GLY A 645 10.05 -16.49 28.62
CA GLY A 645 8.61 -16.26 28.72
C GLY A 645 7.78 -17.13 27.76
N LEU A 646 6.45 -16.95 27.77
CA LEU A 646 5.53 -17.66 26.88
C LEU A 646 5.62 -17.19 25.42
N GLN A 647 6.07 -15.96 25.19
CA GLN A 647 6.21 -15.39 23.84
C GLN A 647 7.05 -16.24 22.88
N ILE A 648 8.12 -16.91 23.33
CA ILE A 648 8.95 -17.78 22.47
C ILE A 648 8.17 -19.03 22.01
N LYS A 649 7.28 -19.56 22.86
CA LYS A 649 6.35 -20.63 22.47
C LYS A 649 5.30 -20.11 21.49
N GLY A 650 4.82 -18.88 21.68
CA GLY A 650 3.94 -18.21 20.73
C GLY A 650 4.55 -18.07 19.33
N GLN A 651 5.83 -17.69 19.25
CA GLN A 651 6.58 -17.62 17.98
C GLN A 651 6.71 -19.01 17.32
N ALA A 652 7.13 -20.01 18.07
CA ALA A 652 7.25 -21.39 17.58
C ALA A 652 5.92 -21.92 17.03
N MET A 653 4.82 -21.67 17.74
CA MET A 653 3.47 -22.04 17.29
C MET A 653 3.06 -21.28 16.03
N THR A 654 3.32 -19.98 15.95
CA THR A 654 2.98 -19.15 14.77
C THR A 654 3.74 -19.63 13.53
N TYR A 655 5.03 -19.97 13.67
CA TYR A 655 5.86 -20.48 12.59
C TYR A 655 5.32 -21.77 11.94
N VAL A 656 4.69 -22.65 12.71
CA VAL A 656 4.13 -23.94 12.24
C VAL A 656 2.61 -23.91 12.01
N GLN A 657 1.93 -22.81 12.34
CA GLN A 657 0.48 -22.69 12.21
C GLN A 657 0.04 -22.77 10.75
N SER A 658 -1.12 -23.37 10.47
CA SER A 658 -1.63 -23.62 9.11
C SER A 658 -1.68 -22.38 8.21
N HIS A 659 -2.04 -21.21 8.75
CA HIS A 659 -2.09 -19.96 7.99
C HIS A 659 -0.71 -19.43 7.57
N PHE A 660 0.35 -19.81 8.27
CA PHE A 660 1.71 -19.34 8.04
C PHE A 660 2.60 -20.39 7.38
N CYS A 661 2.32 -21.68 7.57
CA CYS A 661 3.27 -22.75 7.27
C CYS A 661 3.76 -22.74 5.82
N ASN A 662 2.86 -22.51 4.86
CA ASN A 662 3.18 -22.44 3.43
C ASN A 662 4.15 -21.29 3.07
N SER A 663 4.20 -20.24 3.89
CA SER A 663 5.12 -19.11 3.71
C SER A 663 6.27 -19.10 4.72
N MET A 664 6.37 -20.11 5.60
CA MET A 664 7.33 -20.16 6.70
C MET A 664 8.05 -21.52 6.72
N ILE A 665 7.55 -22.51 7.46
CA ILE A 665 8.21 -23.81 7.64
C ILE A 665 8.28 -24.64 6.34
N ASP A 666 7.27 -24.62 5.48
CA ASP A 666 7.25 -25.49 4.29
C ASP A 666 8.37 -25.14 3.28
N PRO A 667 8.63 -23.86 2.97
CA PRO A 667 9.83 -23.46 2.21
C PRO A 667 11.14 -23.83 2.92
N ASP A 668 11.22 -23.68 4.24
CA ASP A 668 12.43 -23.99 5.01
C ASP A 668 12.76 -25.49 4.96
N ILE A 669 11.74 -26.36 5.11
CA ILE A 669 11.88 -27.82 4.98
C ILE A 669 12.26 -28.20 3.56
N PHE A 670 11.64 -27.60 2.53
CA PHE A 670 12.02 -27.84 1.14
C PHE A 670 13.48 -27.48 0.88
N LEU A 671 13.95 -26.34 1.40
CA LEU A 671 15.34 -25.92 1.24
C LEU A 671 16.32 -26.87 1.93
N LEU A 672 15.95 -27.38 3.12
CA LEU A 672 16.72 -28.40 3.83
C LEU A 672 16.75 -29.73 3.08
N GLN A 673 15.65 -30.12 2.41
CA GLN A 673 15.62 -31.30 1.53
C GLN A 673 16.55 -31.14 0.33
N VAL A 674 16.58 -29.94 -0.28
CA VAL A 674 17.54 -29.62 -1.36
C VAL A 674 18.97 -29.75 -0.87
N CYS A 675 19.30 -29.18 0.29
CA CYS A 675 20.62 -29.30 0.91
C CYS A 675 20.99 -30.77 1.18
N ALA A 676 20.09 -31.54 1.80
CA ALA A 676 20.28 -32.98 2.08
C ALA A 676 20.55 -33.80 0.82
N SER A 677 19.98 -33.41 -0.32
CA SER A 677 20.14 -34.14 -1.59
C SER A 677 21.48 -33.88 -2.31
N ARG A 678 22.21 -32.83 -1.93
CA ARG A 678 23.41 -32.35 -2.66
C ARG A 678 24.67 -32.20 -1.81
N LEU A 679 24.52 -32.05 -0.50
CA LEU A 679 25.64 -32.03 0.43
C LEU A 679 26.11 -33.45 0.74
N ASP A 680 27.34 -33.56 1.24
CA ASP A 680 27.87 -34.83 1.72
C ASP A 680 26.97 -35.39 2.85
N PRO A 681 26.54 -36.66 2.77
CA PRO A 681 25.63 -37.23 3.76
C PRO A 681 26.18 -37.23 5.19
N ASP A 682 27.49 -37.47 5.36
CA ASP A 682 28.11 -37.50 6.69
C ASP A 682 28.15 -36.10 7.27
N TYR A 683 28.50 -35.09 6.46
CA TYR A 683 28.41 -33.68 6.87
C TYR A 683 26.99 -33.27 7.26
N PHE A 684 25.99 -33.60 6.43
CA PHE A 684 24.60 -33.22 6.68
C PHE A 684 24.08 -33.84 7.98
N ILE A 685 24.24 -35.16 8.14
CA ILE A 685 23.76 -35.88 9.32
C ILE A 685 24.50 -35.44 10.59
N SER A 686 25.82 -35.24 10.51
CA SER A 686 26.60 -34.73 11.64
C SER A 686 26.12 -33.34 12.05
N SER A 687 25.92 -32.43 11.09
CA SER A 687 25.38 -31.10 11.34
C SER A 687 24.01 -31.13 12.01
N VAL A 688 23.12 -32.04 11.59
CA VAL A 688 21.81 -32.22 12.25
C VAL A 688 21.99 -32.64 13.71
N PHE A 689 22.75 -33.70 13.99
CA PHE A 689 22.90 -34.18 15.36
C PHE A 689 23.67 -33.23 16.28
N GLU A 690 24.63 -32.48 15.74
CA GLU A 690 25.32 -31.39 16.45
C GLU A 690 24.35 -30.28 16.84
N ARG A 691 23.53 -29.78 15.90
CA ARG A 691 22.57 -28.69 16.18
C ARG A 691 21.51 -29.10 17.18
N PHE A 692 21.06 -30.36 17.15
CA PHE A 692 20.14 -30.92 18.14
C PHE A 692 20.82 -31.31 19.46
N LYS A 693 22.15 -31.21 19.56
CA LYS A 693 22.96 -31.51 20.77
C LYS A 693 22.86 -32.96 21.24
N VAL A 694 22.73 -33.90 20.29
CA VAL A 694 22.48 -35.33 20.58
C VAL A 694 23.63 -36.26 20.14
N VAL A 695 24.75 -35.71 19.65
CA VAL A 695 25.90 -36.49 19.17
C VAL A 695 26.38 -37.50 20.21
N ASP A 696 26.52 -37.09 21.48
CA ASP A 696 27.02 -37.96 22.57
C ASP A 696 26.09 -39.17 22.82
N LEU A 697 24.79 -39.04 22.54
CA LEU A 697 23.77 -40.09 22.70
C LEU A 697 23.82 -41.14 21.59
N LEU A 698 24.47 -40.85 20.47
CA LEU A 698 24.55 -41.71 19.30
C LEU A 698 25.88 -42.47 19.21
N THR A 699 26.74 -42.32 20.22
CA THR A 699 28.01 -43.04 20.33
C THR A 699 27.81 -44.48 20.84
N MET A 700 28.81 -45.35 20.69
CA MET A 700 28.79 -46.70 21.26
C MET A 700 29.36 -46.76 22.70
N ALA A 701 29.41 -45.61 23.40
CA ALA A 701 29.98 -45.52 24.74
C ALA A 701 29.09 -46.26 25.76
N SER A 702 29.70 -46.91 26.76
CA SER A 702 28.96 -47.62 27.82
C SER A 702 28.28 -46.68 28.82
N GLN A 703 28.70 -45.42 28.86
CA GLN A 703 28.10 -44.34 29.63
C GLN A 703 28.09 -43.10 28.75
N HIS A 704 26.91 -42.52 28.55
CA HIS A 704 26.75 -41.24 27.86
C HIS A 704 26.79 -40.13 28.90
N GLN A 705 27.60 -39.11 28.65
CA GLN A 705 27.58 -37.86 29.42
C GLN A 705 27.45 -36.73 28.42
N ASN A 706 26.23 -36.22 28.24
CA ASN A 706 26.00 -35.02 27.48
C ASN A 706 26.36 -33.81 28.35
N ALA A 707 27.31 -32.99 27.90
CA ALA A 707 27.73 -31.81 28.66
C ALA A 707 26.76 -30.61 28.50
N VAL A 708 25.80 -30.70 27.56
CA VAL A 708 24.96 -29.58 27.12
C VAL A 708 23.48 -29.76 27.51
N LEU A 709 22.99 -31.01 27.54
CA LEU A 709 21.60 -31.34 27.86
C LEU A 709 21.48 -31.92 29.27
N ASP A 710 20.43 -31.50 29.98
CA ASP A 710 20.02 -32.17 31.21
C ASP A 710 19.39 -33.55 30.88
N SER A 711 19.44 -34.50 31.81
CA SER A 711 18.92 -35.87 31.60
C SER A 711 17.44 -35.91 31.16
N GLU A 712 16.63 -34.93 31.58
CA GLU A 712 15.22 -34.82 31.16
C GLU A 712 15.05 -34.31 29.71
N GLN A 713 16.06 -33.64 29.15
CA GLN A 713 16.05 -33.04 27.82
C GLN A 713 16.66 -33.96 26.75
N GLU A 714 17.53 -34.89 27.13
CA GLU A 714 18.22 -35.80 26.21
C GLU A 714 17.25 -36.56 25.29
N ARG A 715 16.21 -37.19 25.86
CA ARG A 715 15.23 -37.98 25.10
C ARG A 715 14.36 -37.11 24.19
N PRO A 716 13.72 -36.02 24.67
CA PRO A 716 12.96 -35.11 23.81
C PRO A 716 13.77 -34.52 22.64
N MET A 717 15.04 -34.15 22.88
CA MET A 717 15.91 -33.61 21.82
C MET A 717 16.27 -34.67 20.77
N LEU A 718 16.55 -35.90 21.20
CA LEU A 718 16.80 -37.02 20.27
C LEU A 718 15.54 -37.37 19.46
N GLU A 719 14.37 -37.39 20.10
CA GLU A 719 13.10 -37.57 19.42
C GLU A 719 12.84 -36.45 18.40
N GLY A 720 13.15 -35.20 18.75
CA GLY A 720 13.09 -34.06 17.84
C GLY A 720 13.98 -34.24 16.60
N ALA A 721 15.24 -34.67 16.79
CA ALA A 721 16.18 -34.89 15.70
C ALA A 721 15.69 -36.00 14.75
N LEU A 722 15.23 -37.12 15.30
CA LEU A 722 14.70 -38.24 14.51
C LEU A 722 13.39 -37.86 13.80
N THR A 723 12.50 -37.12 14.47
CA THR A 723 11.26 -36.60 13.87
C THR A 723 11.56 -35.67 12.71
N PHE A 724 12.55 -34.79 12.85
CA PHE A 724 13.00 -33.91 11.78
C PHE A 724 13.49 -34.71 10.55
N LEU A 725 14.30 -35.76 10.73
CA LEU A 725 14.72 -36.64 9.63
C LEU A 725 13.54 -37.38 8.97
N VAL A 726 12.54 -37.78 9.76
CA VAL A 726 11.29 -38.34 9.22
C VAL A 726 10.54 -37.30 8.40
N ILE A 727 10.42 -36.05 8.87
CA ILE A 727 9.78 -34.96 8.12
C ILE A 727 10.51 -34.73 6.79
N LEU A 728 11.84 -34.62 6.80
CA LEU A 728 12.64 -34.42 5.59
C LEU A 728 12.44 -35.54 4.56
N SER A 729 12.28 -36.78 4.98
CA SER A 729 12.14 -37.92 4.07
C SER A 729 10.69 -38.19 3.63
N SER A 730 9.70 -37.76 4.41
CA SER A 730 8.28 -38.07 4.18
C SER A 730 7.46 -36.92 3.60
N LEU A 731 7.81 -35.66 3.89
CA LEU A 731 7.03 -34.50 3.44
C LEU A 731 7.31 -34.22 1.96
N ARG A 732 6.24 -34.25 1.13
CA ARG A 732 6.37 -34.12 -0.33
C ARG A 732 5.66 -32.91 -0.95
N LEU A 733 5.27 -31.94 -0.14
CA LEU A 733 4.54 -30.73 -0.56
C LEU A 733 5.23 -30.00 -1.73
N ASN A 734 6.54 -29.78 -1.61
CA ASN A 734 7.34 -29.08 -2.62
C ASN A 734 8.26 -30.01 -3.43
N THR A 735 8.18 -31.34 -3.25
CA THR A 735 9.05 -32.34 -3.92
C THR A 735 8.29 -33.29 -4.85
N GLY A 736 7.26 -32.75 -5.53
CA GLY A 736 6.64 -33.39 -6.70
C GLY A 736 5.21 -33.88 -6.53
N MET A 737 4.54 -33.63 -5.39
CA MET A 737 3.08 -33.80 -5.32
C MET A 737 2.38 -32.75 -6.18
N THR A 738 1.37 -33.16 -6.95
CA THR A 738 0.46 -32.25 -7.64
C THR A 738 -0.40 -31.48 -6.65
N ASP A 739 -0.95 -30.35 -7.09
CA ASP A 739 -1.79 -29.49 -6.25
C ASP A 739 -3.03 -30.24 -5.73
N ASP A 740 -3.61 -31.14 -6.54
CA ASP A 740 -4.71 -32.03 -6.14
C ASP A 740 -4.29 -33.07 -5.09
N GLU A 741 -3.06 -33.58 -5.18
CA GLU A 741 -2.53 -34.53 -4.19
C GLU A 741 -2.25 -33.86 -2.86
N ILE A 742 -1.71 -32.63 -2.88
CA ILE A 742 -1.48 -31.81 -1.68
C ILE A 742 -2.81 -31.54 -0.99
N LEU A 743 -3.79 -31.02 -1.74
CA LEU A 743 -5.12 -30.74 -1.22
C LEU A 743 -5.78 -31.99 -0.63
N ARG A 744 -5.68 -33.13 -1.34
CA ARG A 744 -6.21 -34.41 -0.84
C ARG A 744 -5.52 -34.83 0.46
N ALA A 745 -4.20 -34.73 0.55
CA ALA A 745 -3.45 -35.11 1.74
C ALA A 745 -3.82 -34.23 2.95
N GLU A 746 -3.93 -32.91 2.74
CA GLU A 746 -4.38 -31.97 3.78
C GLU A 746 -5.81 -32.26 4.25
N MET A 747 -6.74 -32.48 3.30
CA MET A 747 -8.12 -32.85 3.62
C MET A 747 -8.20 -34.14 4.44
N VAL A 748 -7.47 -35.18 4.03
CA VAL A 748 -7.41 -36.46 4.75
C VAL A 748 -6.85 -36.24 6.16
N SER A 749 -5.77 -35.47 6.31
CA SER A 749 -5.17 -35.18 7.61
C SER A 749 -6.17 -34.48 8.56
N GLN A 750 -6.87 -33.45 8.07
CA GLN A 750 -7.85 -32.70 8.87
C GLN A 750 -9.07 -33.55 9.25
N LEU A 751 -9.56 -34.38 8.33
CA LEU A 751 -10.73 -35.25 8.55
C LEU A 751 -10.42 -36.49 9.39
N CYS A 752 -9.16 -36.97 9.38
CA CYS A 752 -8.73 -38.05 10.25
C CYS A 752 -8.75 -37.66 11.74
N MET A 753 -8.58 -36.38 12.05
CA MET A 753 -8.57 -35.90 13.43
C MET A 753 -9.97 -35.79 14.01
N ASN A 754 -10.92 -35.21 13.27
CA ASN A 754 -12.33 -35.07 13.64
C ASN A 754 -13.18 -34.77 12.40
N ASP A 755 -14.49 -35.03 12.47
CA ASP A 755 -15.45 -34.55 11.48
C ASP A 755 -15.41 -33.02 11.38
N ARG A 756 -15.39 -32.48 10.16
CA ARG A 756 -15.35 -31.04 9.88
C ARG A 756 -16.38 -30.66 8.83
N THR A 757 -16.99 -29.48 8.98
CA THR A 757 -17.81 -28.85 7.94
C THR A 757 -16.93 -28.33 6.80
N HIS A 758 -17.50 -28.15 5.61
CA HIS A 758 -16.79 -27.54 4.46
C HIS A 758 -16.11 -26.21 4.79
N SER A 759 -16.80 -25.28 5.48
CA SER A 759 -16.22 -23.99 5.88
C SER A 759 -15.03 -24.16 6.81
N SER A 760 -15.16 -25.01 7.84
CA SER A 760 -14.04 -25.31 8.74
C SER A 760 -12.84 -25.95 8.03
N LEU A 761 -13.04 -26.77 6.98
CA LEU A 761 -11.93 -27.29 6.19
C LEU A 761 -11.26 -26.19 5.38
N GLN A 762 -12.06 -25.30 4.77
CA GLN A 762 -11.55 -24.17 4.00
C GLN A 762 -10.69 -23.22 4.85
N ASP A 763 -11.03 -23.04 6.13
CA ASP A 763 -10.23 -22.23 7.06
C ASP A 763 -8.95 -22.93 7.53
N LEU A 764 -8.94 -24.27 7.61
CA LEU A 764 -7.82 -25.04 8.16
C LEU A 764 -6.80 -25.51 7.11
N ILE A 765 -7.21 -25.62 5.85
CA ILE A 765 -6.37 -26.08 4.73
C ILE A 765 -5.57 -24.89 4.22
N SER A 766 -4.27 -24.91 4.48
CA SER A 766 -3.28 -23.91 4.08
C SER A 766 -3.29 -23.65 2.58
N PHE A 767 -3.53 -24.71 1.79
CA PHE A 767 -3.53 -24.67 0.33
C PHE A 767 -4.81 -24.06 -0.28
N ALA A 768 -5.95 -24.10 0.43
CA ALA A 768 -7.25 -23.69 -0.10
C ALA A 768 -7.39 -22.16 -0.29
N GLY A 769 -6.63 -21.35 0.46
CA GLY A 769 -6.61 -19.89 0.29
C GLY A 769 -6.12 -19.43 -1.09
N PHE A 770 -5.32 -20.25 -1.78
CA PHE A 770 -4.71 -19.92 -3.07
C PHE A 770 -5.52 -20.38 -4.29
N LEU A 771 -6.53 -21.25 -4.12
CA LEU A 771 -7.47 -21.58 -5.20
C LEU A 771 -8.60 -20.55 -5.32
N LEU A 772 -8.70 -19.62 -4.37
CA LEU A 772 -9.78 -18.63 -4.25
C LEU A 772 -9.31 -17.16 -4.34
N ALA A 773 -8.00 -16.94 -4.52
CA ALA A 773 -7.42 -15.67 -4.94
C ALA A 773 -6.89 -15.83 -6.37
#